data_AF-A0ABD5E7D8-F1
#
_entry.id   AF-A0ABD5E7D8-F1
#
_cell.length_a   1.000
_cell.length_b   1.000
_cell.length_c   1.000
_cell.angle_alpha   90.00
_cell.angle_beta   90.00
_cell.angle_gamma   90.00
#
_symmetry.space_group_name_H-M   'P 1'
#
loop_
_entity.id
_entity.type
_entity.pdbx_description
1 polymer ?
#
loop_
_entity_poly.entity_id
_entity_poly.type
_entity_poly.pdbx_seq_one_letter_code
_entity_poly.pdbx_strand_id
1 'polypeptide(L)'
;MTPHHTRRALRLASALAVTGLCVSLAPQALADDTAGSGAMKLSSAQADKLAAHAALDPYGDGGKAQEPTKPKDTTAPKSAGKDARTDADDAPVTFTAASTLEGVRGMGATVPVGKNGDYFLLTSLGTVQRRAADGTSVWERTNSSLYTDWKVTPQRPWQTEPYPARILMGYNAVSPLTPTSDSGYATGDLTGDGTDDLVFTASVGVVPYRPFTSPGSTLPNGTFVTVVDGRTGATVWSKLYDYATHVKIVDRTLLVADSPRQNMNAPATDTAKLTGTRFTYKAGALTPAATWTYDTGETGSVSWGDLQDLGKGRVAVSWDRAKTETSGGIGRTLLLSAADGSVTWSTDSLLYSRQLRLDSARKRLVAVEQADPTDGVRYEIAAYDLKTGRRATLDSRVNVLPTALTVGDLTSREGAEYAVAESSLDDNLYVNASTVRALDGTDPHKALWSSTIKRDAGNNTNGASFWRLQVVDGTLVTAAQDDEKNGDAENMGGARYARLTVFSGKGAVKWQEKGLGASPMYQDVFDDAGGGHVRLVDQNENVRTYRLGNGKKESLTPLRADIAYAKATDVNKDGADDIVMAGSSNGVWAYSGPSLATGKPEQLWQATVPGAVHDVETGDVNGDGRPEIVVAADSAVVVLNARTGRTLTTIDGGGGFVRSVRLTDLDGDGVLDLLVPTRTLDAYDGAGHRLWTYATPGKPDDLVFSDPSTGEGRVYVSYSARGSINLPDAGAHAVALNARTGKAKWDLAPEAPAASSDGLIHAALSYHGTFASPDIPYANGHAVVYLWDIQSQAGVGSTDGVSPHQYMEIRDGRTGEVVHATTLGGLWTHNDFFTDDGVLYQAGTASFRAFRGEGTEDTTVFAVPQSYGAGFATGPGGRKLLIGGIEGGVYAWSPGIFGAPDSYVPSLGSAGLTGGRNQLAADLDGDGCVEVLSLNGDDYGMDRIAEDLGGRYLVQDNGIHQVTTYTLS
;
A
#
# COMPACT_ATOMS: atom_id res chain seq x y z
N MET A 1 52.65 -31.63 -26.45
CA MET A 1 52.07 -32.74 -27.23
C MET A 1 50.62 -32.88 -26.83
N THR A 2 49.70 -32.62 -27.77
CA THR A 2 48.29 -33.03 -27.69
C THR A 2 48.19 -34.55 -27.57
N PRO A 3 47.15 -35.07 -26.90
CA PRO A 3 46.09 -35.77 -27.64
C PRO A 3 44.72 -35.67 -26.93
N HIS A 4 43.55 -36.07 -27.45
CA HIS A 4 43.03 -36.42 -28.78
C HIS A 4 41.50 -36.29 -28.64
N HIS A 5 40.82 -35.84 -29.70
CA HIS A 5 39.36 -35.81 -29.79
C HIS A 5 38.75 -37.20 -29.98
N THR A 6 37.56 -37.42 -29.42
CA THR A 6 36.47 -38.17 -30.09
C THR A 6 35.13 -37.52 -29.76
N ARG A 7 34.28 -37.39 -30.79
CA ARG A 7 32.92 -36.84 -30.74
C ARG A 7 31.92 -37.92 -31.20
N ARG A 8 30.73 -37.87 -30.59
CA ARG A 8 29.41 -38.43 -30.95
C ARG A 8 29.04 -39.83 -30.41
N ALA A 9 28.06 -39.84 -29.51
CA ALA A 9 26.68 -40.24 -29.84
C ALA A 9 25.68 -39.68 -28.80
N LEU A 10 24.55 -39.17 -29.31
CA LEU A 10 23.35 -38.70 -28.60
C LEU A 10 22.78 -39.73 -27.61
N ARG A 11 22.19 -39.24 -26.50
CA ARG A 11 20.81 -39.58 -26.10
C ARG A 11 20.25 -38.61 -25.04
N LEU A 12 19.14 -37.99 -25.45
CA LEU A 12 18.00 -37.43 -24.72
C LEU A 12 18.18 -36.84 -23.32
N ALA A 13 17.89 -35.53 -23.26
CA ALA A 13 17.35 -34.84 -22.11
C ALA A 13 16.04 -35.48 -21.61
N SER A 14 15.88 -35.59 -20.30
CA SER A 14 14.64 -35.37 -19.53
C SER A 14 14.90 -35.61 -18.04
N ALA A 15 14.36 -34.72 -17.22
CA ALA A 15 14.11 -34.85 -15.77
C ALA A 15 15.32 -34.83 -14.81
N LEU A 16 15.67 -33.62 -14.35
CA LEU A 16 15.85 -33.27 -12.92
C LEU A 16 16.16 -31.78 -12.79
N ALA A 17 15.12 -30.95 -12.79
CA ALA A 17 15.18 -29.60 -12.23
C ALA A 17 14.84 -29.70 -10.74
N VAL A 18 15.77 -30.22 -9.95
CA VAL A 18 15.76 -30.13 -8.48
C VAL A 18 17.19 -29.81 -8.06
N THR A 19 17.53 -28.53 -8.01
CA THR A 19 18.74 -27.99 -7.36
C THR A 19 18.55 -26.48 -7.18
N GLY A 20 18.66 -25.89 -5.98
CA GLY A 20 19.00 -26.50 -4.71
C GLY A 20 18.77 -25.56 -3.52
N LEU A 21 17.96 -26.02 -2.57
CA LEU A 21 18.23 -25.79 -1.16
C LEU A 21 19.14 -26.94 -0.72
N CYS A 22 20.46 -26.76 -0.85
CA CYS A 22 21.38 -27.67 -0.20
C CYS A 22 21.27 -27.43 1.32
N VAL A 23 20.81 -28.44 2.06
CA VAL A 23 21.11 -28.59 3.48
C VAL A 23 22.60 -28.93 3.58
N SER A 24 23.45 -27.93 3.35
CA SER A 24 24.84 -27.96 3.79
C SER A 24 24.89 -27.24 5.13
N LEU A 25 25.81 -27.67 5.99
CA LEU A 25 26.44 -26.76 6.94
C LEU A 25 27.15 -25.70 6.07
N ALA A 26 26.39 -24.73 5.55
CA ALA A 26 26.98 -23.57 4.92
C ALA A 26 27.94 -22.95 5.96
N PRO A 27 29.14 -22.49 5.56
CA PRO A 27 29.95 -21.68 6.43
C PRO A 27 29.05 -20.59 6.98
N GLN A 28 29.07 -20.39 8.30
CA GLN A 28 28.43 -19.24 8.90
C GLN A 28 28.80 -18.02 8.04
N ALA A 29 27.84 -17.17 7.70
CA ALA A 29 28.17 -15.87 7.12
C ALA A 29 28.96 -15.10 8.20
N LEU A 30 30.26 -15.38 8.28
CA LEU A 30 31.24 -14.52 8.90
C LEU A 30 31.30 -13.30 8.00
N ALA A 31 31.17 -12.13 8.62
CA ALA A 31 31.51 -10.87 7.98
C ALA A 31 32.89 -11.01 7.32
N ASP A 32 33.03 -10.41 6.15
CA ASP A 32 34.22 -10.46 5.31
C ASP A 32 35.52 -10.25 6.14
N ASP A 33 36.51 -11.11 5.92
CA ASP A 33 37.69 -11.32 6.78
C ASP A 33 38.75 -10.21 6.64
N THR A 34 38.33 -8.97 6.34
CA THR A 34 39.25 -7.85 6.14
C THR A 34 39.14 -6.83 7.28
N ALA A 35 40.12 -6.95 8.19
CA ALA A 35 40.48 -6.06 9.30
C ALA A 35 39.87 -6.35 10.70
N GLY A 36 40.36 -7.42 11.34
CA GLY A 36 40.35 -7.62 12.79
C GLY A 36 39.09 -8.33 13.30
N SER A 37 39.26 -9.34 14.16
CA SER A 37 38.19 -10.18 14.74
C SER A 37 37.25 -9.47 15.73
N GLY A 38 37.09 -8.14 15.62
CA GLY A 38 36.29 -7.30 16.51
C GLY A 38 34.97 -6.84 15.90
N ALA A 39 34.06 -6.35 16.75
CA ALA A 39 32.82 -5.72 16.30
C ALA A 39 33.11 -4.39 15.58
N MET A 40 32.43 -4.17 14.45
CA MET A 40 32.46 -2.94 13.66
C MET A 40 31.95 -1.78 14.52
N LYS A 41 32.75 -0.73 14.67
CA LYS A 41 32.34 0.49 15.39
C LYS A 41 31.95 1.57 14.41
N LEU A 42 30.75 2.11 14.58
CA LEU A 42 30.19 3.12 13.68
C LEU A 42 30.33 4.52 14.28
N SER A 43 30.49 5.52 13.43
CA SER A 43 30.15 6.90 13.81
C SER A 43 28.63 7.05 13.98
N SER A 44 28.17 8.09 14.69
CA SER A 44 26.73 8.34 14.84
C SER A 44 26.03 8.46 13.48
N ALA A 45 26.62 9.15 12.52
CA ALA A 45 26.06 9.27 11.16
C ALA A 45 25.95 7.92 10.42
N GLN A 46 26.92 7.02 10.62
CA GLN A 46 26.83 5.66 10.08
C GLN A 46 25.76 4.82 10.79
N ALA A 47 25.60 5.00 12.10
CA ALA A 47 24.55 4.34 12.88
C ALA A 47 23.15 4.80 12.44
N ASP A 48 22.96 6.10 12.20
CA ASP A 48 21.70 6.66 11.68
C ASP A 48 21.39 6.13 10.27
N LYS A 49 22.41 6.08 9.40
CA LYS A 49 22.28 5.48 8.06
C LYS A 49 21.87 4.01 8.14
N LEU A 50 22.53 3.24 9.02
CA LEU A 50 22.21 1.83 9.22
C LEU A 50 20.80 1.63 9.81
N ALA A 51 20.37 2.50 10.73
CA ALA A 51 19.03 2.47 11.30
C ALA A 51 17.93 2.73 10.26
N ALA A 52 18.20 3.59 9.26
CA ALA A 52 17.28 3.80 8.12
C ALA A 52 17.22 2.59 7.18
N HIS A 53 18.31 1.82 7.08
CA HIS A 53 18.39 0.64 6.21
C HIS A 53 17.77 -0.63 6.82
N ALA A 54 17.79 -0.75 8.14
CA ALA A 54 17.38 -1.95 8.87
C ALA A 54 16.10 -1.71 9.68
N ALA A 55 15.10 -1.13 9.02
CA ALA A 55 13.75 -0.91 9.53
C ALA A 55 12.72 -1.25 8.45
N LEU A 56 11.55 -1.70 8.91
CA LEU A 56 10.37 -1.79 8.05
C LEU A 56 9.73 -0.41 7.87
N ASP A 57 9.06 -0.23 6.75
CA ASP A 57 8.16 0.90 6.50
C ASP A 57 6.71 0.45 6.67
N PRO A 58 6.16 0.43 7.89
CA PRO A 58 4.78 0.02 8.10
C PRO A 58 3.77 1.00 7.52
N TYR A 59 4.16 2.24 7.21
CA TYR A 59 3.24 3.33 6.84
C TYR A 59 3.27 3.66 5.34
N GLY A 60 4.22 3.11 4.57
CA GLY A 60 4.35 3.35 3.13
C GLY A 60 4.88 4.73 2.76
N ASP A 61 5.57 5.42 3.68
CA ASP A 61 6.12 6.77 3.46
C ASP A 61 7.58 6.78 2.95
N GLY A 62 8.11 5.60 2.61
CA GLY A 62 9.47 5.38 2.15
C GLY A 62 10.50 5.36 3.29
N GLY A 63 10.06 5.12 4.53
CA GLY A 63 10.93 5.14 5.72
C GLY A 63 11.51 6.53 6.04
N LYS A 64 11.02 7.57 5.36
CA LYS A 64 11.41 8.97 5.61
C LYS A 64 10.63 9.45 6.83
N ALA A 65 11.08 9.05 8.02
CA ALA A 65 10.76 9.79 9.22
C ALA A 65 11.32 11.21 9.05
N GLN A 66 10.52 12.12 8.50
CA GLN A 66 10.83 13.53 8.63
C GLN A 66 10.91 13.81 10.12
N GLU A 67 12.10 14.19 10.59
CA GLU A 67 12.25 14.88 11.87
C GLU A 67 11.10 15.89 11.97
N PRO A 68 10.21 15.79 12.97
CA PRO A 68 9.09 16.68 13.11
C PRO A 68 9.64 18.07 13.42
N THR A 69 10.01 18.80 12.39
CA THR A 69 10.40 20.19 12.50
C THR A 69 9.12 21.00 12.56
N LYS A 70 8.99 21.88 13.55
CA LYS A 70 7.91 22.87 13.54
C LYS A 70 8.03 23.67 12.25
N PRO A 71 7.05 23.61 11.33
CA PRO A 71 7.07 24.49 10.18
C PRO A 71 7.09 25.94 10.67
N LYS A 72 7.84 26.82 10.01
CA LYS A 72 7.68 28.26 10.23
C LYS A 72 6.22 28.62 9.94
N ASP A 73 5.59 29.41 10.81
CA ASP A 73 4.26 29.96 10.55
C ASP A 73 4.33 30.84 9.29
N THR A 74 4.10 30.25 8.12
CA THR A 74 3.93 30.99 6.88
C THR A 74 2.46 31.33 6.76
N THR A 75 2.16 32.63 6.80
CA THR A 75 0.84 33.16 6.47
C THR A 75 0.45 32.70 5.07
N ALA A 76 -0.80 32.23 4.94
CA ALA A 76 -1.37 31.76 3.69
C ALA A 76 -1.17 32.77 2.53
N PRO A 77 -1.02 32.30 1.28
CA PRO A 77 -1.20 33.15 0.11
C PRO A 77 -2.59 33.80 0.18
N LYS A 78 -2.66 35.11 -0.05
CA LYS A 78 -3.93 35.83 -0.12
C LYS A 78 -4.74 35.26 -1.28
N SER A 79 -6.00 34.92 -1.01
CA SER A 79 -7.00 34.60 -2.03
C SER A 79 -7.02 35.71 -3.08
N ALA A 80 -6.96 35.33 -4.35
CA ALA A 80 -7.14 36.26 -5.47
C ALA A 80 -8.51 36.96 -5.36
N GLY A 81 -8.53 38.23 -5.77
CA GLY A 81 -9.69 39.11 -5.64
C GLY A 81 -10.92 38.57 -6.37
N LYS A 82 -12.06 38.64 -5.70
CA LYS A 82 -13.38 38.42 -6.29
C LYS A 82 -13.74 39.64 -7.14
N ASP A 83 -13.54 39.54 -8.44
CA ASP A 83 -14.29 40.34 -9.41
C ASP A 83 -14.69 39.40 -10.56
N ALA A 84 -15.94 38.95 -10.58
CA ALA A 84 -16.53 38.32 -11.74
C ALA A 84 -18.02 38.67 -11.87
N ARG A 85 -18.40 38.87 -13.13
CA ARG A 85 -19.73 39.16 -13.64
C ARG A 85 -20.77 38.18 -13.11
N THR A 86 -21.97 38.69 -12.90
CA THR A 86 -23.16 37.92 -12.51
C THR A 86 -23.94 37.50 -13.76
N ASP A 87 -23.55 36.39 -14.37
CA ASP A 87 -24.40 35.62 -15.30
C ASP A 87 -24.83 34.32 -14.59
N ALA A 88 -26.01 33.77 -14.93
CA ALA A 88 -26.57 32.60 -14.24
C ALA A 88 -25.70 31.33 -14.37
N ASP A 89 -24.91 31.24 -15.43
CA ASP A 89 -24.00 30.12 -15.71
C ASP A 89 -22.76 30.10 -14.79
N ASP A 90 -22.41 31.24 -14.17
CA ASP A 90 -21.25 31.40 -13.27
C ASP A 90 -21.64 31.32 -11.78
N ALA A 91 -22.87 30.89 -11.46
CA ALA A 91 -23.28 30.70 -10.07
C ALA A 91 -22.40 29.63 -9.37
N PRO A 92 -22.03 29.81 -8.09
CA PRO A 92 -21.22 28.83 -7.35
C PRO A 92 -21.89 27.45 -7.26
N VAL A 93 -21.10 26.38 -7.24
CA VAL A 93 -21.53 25.01 -6.92
C VAL A 93 -21.11 24.68 -5.50
N THR A 94 -22.04 24.16 -4.70
CA THR A 94 -21.70 23.60 -3.39
C THR A 94 -21.60 22.08 -3.48
N PHE A 95 -20.49 21.52 -3.01
CA PHE A 95 -20.32 20.09 -2.81
C PHE A 95 -20.66 19.74 -1.35
N THR A 96 -21.69 18.93 -1.14
CA THR A 96 -22.08 18.46 0.20
C THR A 96 -21.79 16.98 0.32
N ALA A 97 -20.90 16.59 1.24
CA ALA A 97 -20.59 15.18 1.46
C ALA A 97 -21.83 14.44 1.99
N ALA A 98 -22.28 13.44 1.24
CA ALA A 98 -23.42 12.60 1.59
C ALA A 98 -22.96 11.36 2.36
N SER A 99 -22.05 10.58 1.78
CA SER A 99 -21.46 9.40 2.40
C SER A 99 -19.97 9.31 2.15
N THR A 100 -19.28 8.60 3.04
CA THR A 100 -17.85 8.33 2.95
C THR A 100 -17.58 6.87 3.29
N LEU A 101 -16.79 6.20 2.44
CA LEU A 101 -16.26 4.87 2.64
C LEU A 101 -14.74 4.98 2.76
N GLU A 102 -14.21 4.89 3.98
CA GLU A 102 -12.76 4.91 4.19
C GLU A 102 -12.09 3.61 3.73
N GLY A 103 -10.92 3.76 3.12
CA GLY A 103 -10.06 2.69 2.66
C GLY A 103 -9.14 2.16 3.77
N VAL A 104 -8.95 0.85 3.80
CA VAL A 104 -7.98 0.17 4.64
C VAL A 104 -6.58 0.32 4.03
N ARG A 105 -5.61 0.77 4.82
CA ARG A 105 -4.22 0.92 4.36
C ARG A 105 -3.20 0.62 5.45
N GLY A 106 -2.01 0.28 4.99
CA GLY A 106 -0.80 0.15 5.79
C GLY A 106 -0.64 -1.27 6.32
N MET A 107 0.57 -1.60 6.78
CA MET A 107 0.90 -2.94 7.25
C MET A 107 -0.17 -3.50 8.22
N GLY A 108 -0.74 -4.65 7.88
CA GLY A 108 -1.82 -5.26 8.65
C GLY A 108 -1.37 -6.38 9.59
N ALA A 109 -2.07 -6.51 10.71
CA ALA A 109 -1.93 -7.60 11.67
C ALA A 109 -3.30 -8.19 12.05
N THR A 110 -3.33 -9.49 12.32
CA THR A 110 -4.53 -10.18 12.84
C THR A 110 -4.27 -10.77 14.23
N VAL A 111 -5.32 -10.82 15.05
CA VAL A 111 -5.28 -11.45 16.38
C VAL A 111 -6.54 -12.30 16.57
N PRO A 112 -6.46 -13.57 17.01
CA PRO A 112 -7.64 -14.42 17.18
C PRO A 112 -8.59 -13.88 18.25
N VAL A 113 -9.89 -14.09 18.05
CA VAL A 113 -10.95 -13.82 19.04
C VAL A 113 -11.64 -15.14 19.39
N GLY A 114 -11.36 -15.65 20.59
CA GLY A 114 -11.88 -16.94 21.00
C GLY A 114 -11.31 -18.11 20.18
N LYS A 115 -12.13 -19.14 19.92
CA LYS A 115 -11.70 -20.42 19.30
C LYS A 115 -12.39 -20.74 17.96
N ASN A 116 -13.22 -19.83 17.46
CA ASN A 116 -14.09 -20.09 16.31
C ASN A 116 -13.49 -19.58 14.98
N GLY A 117 -12.26 -19.06 15.00
CA GLY A 117 -11.60 -18.50 13.83
C GLY A 117 -11.84 -17.00 13.62
N ASP A 118 -12.73 -16.37 14.38
CA ASP A 118 -12.90 -14.90 14.45
C ASP A 118 -11.59 -14.21 14.77
N TYR A 119 -11.45 -12.95 14.34
CA TYR A 119 -10.22 -12.20 14.55
C TYR A 119 -10.43 -10.69 14.60
N PHE A 120 -9.57 -10.02 15.35
CA PHE A 120 -9.29 -8.60 15.15
C PHE A 120 -8.35 -8.42 13.97
N LEU A 121 -8.53 -7.30 13.27
CA LEU A 121 -7.68 -6.82 12.19
C LEU A 121 -7.30 -5.38 12.53
N LEU A 122 -6.00 -5.08 12.49
CA LEU A 122 -5.46 -3.74 12.66
C LEU A 122 -4.57 -3.42 11.46
N THR A 123 -4.64 -2.19 10.96
CA THR A 123 -3.65 -1.68 10.01
C THR A 123 -2.94 -0.47 10.55
N SER A 124 -1.67 -0.31 10.17
CA SER A 124 -0.80 0.75 10.68
C SER A 124 -1.33 2.17 10.40
N LEU A 125 -2.22 2.37 9.42
CA LEU A 125 -2.85 3.65 9.09
C LEU A 125 -4.29 3.77 9.62
N GLY A 126 -4.60 3.12 10.74
CA GLY A 126 -5.67 3.56 11.63
C GLY A 126 -7.02 2.85 11.47
N THR A 127 -7.09 1.78 10.68
CA THR A 127 -8.31 0.97 10.61
C THR A 127 -8.25 -0.20 11.60
N VAL A 128 -9.32 -0.37 12.37
CA VAL A 128 -9.45 -1.43 13.39
C VAL A 128 -10.79 -2.14 13.22
N GLN A 129 -10.79 -3.46 13.13
CA GLN A 129 -11.99 -4.25 12.83
C GLN A 129 -12.04 -5.53 13.63
N ARG A 130 -13.24 -6.09 13.79
CA ARG A 130 -13.44 -7.50 14.07
C ARG A 130 -14.11 -8.16 12.88
N ARG A 131 -13.61 -9.34 12.50
CA ARG A 131 -14.18 -10.17 11.45
C ARG A 131 -14.50 -11.56 11.97
N ALA A 132 -15.57 -12.13 11.43
CA ALA A 132 -15.91 -13.52 11.63
C ALA A 132 -14.90 -14.42 10.89
N ALA A 133 -14.90 -15.71 11.19
CA ALA A 133 -14.00 -16.68 10.56
C ALA A 133 -14.07 -16.71 9.02
N ASP A 134 -15.23 -16.40 8.43
CA ASP A 134 -15.44 -16.33 6.98
C ASP A 134 -15.00 -14.99 6.35
N GLY A 135 -14.50 -14.06 7.17
CA GLY A 135 -14.07 -12.73 6.74
C GLY A 135 -15.16 -11.65 6.76
N THR A 136 -16.41 -12.00 7.11
CA THR A 136 -17.50 -11.03 7.25
C THR A 136 -17.18 -10.01 8.35
N SER A 137 -17.41 -8.73 8.09
CA SER A 137 -17.22 -7.68 9.08
C SER A 137 -18.25 -7.81 10.20
N VAL A 138 -17.79 -7.88 11.45
CA VAL A 138 -18.64 -7.84 12.65
C VAL A 138 -18.82 -6.39 13.09
N TRP A 139 -17.72 -5.64 13.12
CA TRP A 139 -17.70 -4.20 13.32
C TRP A 139 -16.39 -3.63 12.74
N GLU A 140 -16.42 -2.34 12.41
CA GLU A 140 -15.29 -1.60 11.84
C GLU A 140 -15.19 -0.20 12.47
N ARG A 141 -13.98 0.21 12.81
CA ARG A 141 -13.61 1.54 13.27
C ARG A 141 -12.62 2.14 12.29
N THR A 142 -13.07 3.19 11.60
CA THR A 142 -12.29 3.99 10.67
C THR A 142 -11.57 5.14 11.38
N ASN A 143 -10.68 5.85 10.69
CA ASN A 143 -10.02 7.03 11.24
C ASN A 143 -11.06 8.07 11.68
N SER A 144 -12.04 8.42 10.83
CA SER A 144 -13.06 9.42 11.19
C SER A 144 -13.83 9.04 12.46
N SER A 145 -14.14 7.74 12.61
CA SER A 145 -14.83 7.25 13.81
C SER A 145 -13.96 7.38 15.07
N LEU A 146 -12.66 7.14 14.98
CA LEU A 146 -11.72 7.22 16.11
C LEU A 146 -11.44 8.68 16.49
N TYR A 147 -11.22 9.56 15.50
CA TYR A 147 -11.07 10.99 15.73
C TYR A 147 -12.30 11.61 16.41
N THR A 148 -13.50 11.13 16.06
CA THR A 148 -14.75 11.50 16.72
C THR A 148 -14.77 11.06 18.18
N ASP A 149 -14.43 9.80 18.49
CA ASP A 149 -14.39 9.28 19.85
C ASP A 149 -13.36 10.01 20.72
N TRP A 150 -12.18 10.30 20.16
CA TRP A 150 -11.11 11.07 20.81
C TRP A 150 -11.40 12.57 20.88
N LYS A 151 -12.45 13.05 20.22
CA LYS A 151 -12.87 14.45 20.16
C LYS A 151 -11.73 15.38 19.74
N VAL A 152 -10.99 14.96 18.72
CA VAL A 152 -9.86 15.70 18.17
C VAL A 152 -10.39 16.92 17.42
N THR A 153 -9.97 18.11 17.85
CA THR A 153 -10.28 19.37 17.16
C THR A 153 -8.99 20.02 16.65
N PRO A 154 -8.80 20.17 15.33
CA PRO A 154 -7.62 20.83 14.78
C PRO A 154 -7.42 22.24 15.33
N GLN A 155 -6.18 22.62 15.67
CA GLN A 155 -5.87 23.99 16.10
C GLN A 155 -5.72 24.95 14.91
N ARG A 156 -5.47 24.42 13.71
CA ARG A 156 -5.25 25.20 12.50
C ARG A 156 -6.50 25.13 11.61
N PRO A 157 -7.26 26.23 11.44
CA PRO A 157 -8.54 26.22 10.72
C PRO A 157 -8.41 25.97 9.22
N TRP A 158 -7.21 26.06 8.64
CA TRP A 158 -6.93 25.71 7.24
C TRP A 158 -6.43 24.26 7.05
N GLN A 159 -6.33 23.47 8.13
CA GLN A 159 -5.95 22.05 8.11
C GLN A 159 -7.03 21.24 8.81
N THR A 160 -8.21 21.18 8.19
CA THR A 160 -9.42 20.58 8.77
C THR A 160 -9.44 19.06 8.63
N GLU A 161 -8.93 18.52 7.53
CA GLU A 161 -8.83 17.08 7.32
C GLU A 161 -7.67 16.50 8.15
N PRO A 162 -7.91 15.45 8.96
CA PRO A 162 -6.85 14.75 9.65
C PRO A 162 -6.04 13.85 8.71
N TYR A 163 -4.79 13.58 9.08
CA TYR A 163 -4.01 12.48 8.50
C TYR A 163 -4.39 11.16 9.17
N PRO A 164 -4.10 10.00 8.56
CA PRO A 164 -4.33 8.72 9.21
C PRO A 164 -3.64 8.63 10.58
N ALA A 165 -4.35 8.08 11.56
CA ALA A 165 -3.78 7.77 12.86
C ALA A 165 -2.79 6.61 12.70
N ARG A 166 -1.53 6.83 13.09
CA ARG A 166 -0.48 5.82 12.93
C ARG A 166 -0.50 4.84 14.09
N ILE A 167 -1.10 3.66 13.89
CA ILE A 167 -1.02 2.58 14.88
C ILE A 167 0.42 2.10 14.93
N LEU A 168 1.02 2.11 16.13
CA LEU A 168 2.45 1.81 16.23
C LEU A 168 2.69 0.33 15.88
N MET A 169 3.44 0.16 14.80
CA MET A 169 3.84 -1.12 14.23
C MET A 169 5.29 -1.02 13.74
N GLY A 170 5.91 -2.16 13.45
CA GLY A 170 7.26 -2.23 12.90
C GLY A 170 8.32 -2.49 13.97
N TYR A 171 9.57 -2.59 13.54
CA TYR A 171 10.72 -2.80 14.41
C TYR A 171 11.97 -2.24 13.74
N ASN A 172 12.81 -1.52 14.50
CA ASN A 172 14.12 -1.05 14.04
C ASN A 172 15.23 -1.90 14.65
N ALA A 173 15.97 -2.65 13.83
CA ALA A 173 16.97 -3.62 14.28
C ALA A 173 18.30 -2.99 14.76
N VAL A 174 18.39 -1.66 14.79
CA VAL A 174 19.63 -0.93 15.11
C VAL A 174 19.42 -0.05 16.33
N SER A 175 18.43 0.84 16.27
CA SER A 175 18.15 1.80 17.33
C SER A 175 16.85 1.44 18.04
N PRO A 176 16.88 1.21 19.36
CA PRO A 176 15.66 0.98 20.15
C PRO A 176 14.89 2.28 20.38
N LEU A 177 15.48 3.42 20.06
CA LEU A 177 15.00 4.76 20.40
C LEU A 177 14.06 5.34 19.33
N THR A 178 13.80 4.59 18.25
CA THR A 178 12.92 5.02 17.16
C THR A 178 11.45 4.98 17.56
N PRO A 179 10.59 5.83 16.96
CA PRO A 179 9.15 5.86 17.22
C PRO A 179 8.39 4.70 16.54
N THR A 180 8.91 3.48 16.60
CA THR A 180 8.28 2.25 16.10
C THR A 180 8.15 1.23 17.22
N SER A 181 7.16 0.34 17.16
CA SER A 181 7.00 -0.73 18.14
C SER A 181 6.30 -1.94 17.52
N ASP A 182 6.76 -3.14 17.86
CA ASP A 182 6.12 -4.41 17.52
C ASP A 182 5.06 -4.84 18.56
N SER A 183 4.80 -3.96 19.53
CA SER A 183 3.96 -4.17 20.71
C SER A 183 2.95 -3.03 20.93
N GLY A 184 2.54 -2.38 19.83
CA GLY A 184 1.56 -1.30 19.84
C GLY A 184 0.11 -1.75 20.05
N TYR A 185 -0.16 -3.05 20.18
CA TYR A 185 -1.50 -3.57 20.46
C TYR A 185 -1.47 -4.82 21.35
N ALA A 186 -2.58 -5.07 22.05
CA ALA A 186 -2.79 -6.23 22.91
C ALA A 186 -4.29 -6.57 23.01
N THR A 187 -4.60 -7.80 23.41
CA THR A 187 -5.98 -8.24 23.65
C THR A 187 -6.16 -8.80 25.05
N GLY A 188 -7.40 -8.76 25.54
CA GLY A 188 -7.80 -9.34 26.81
C GLY A 188 -9.13 -8.78 27.30
N ASP A 189 -9.94 -9.61 27.94
CA ASP A 189 -11.24 -9.24 28.50
C ASP A 189 -11.10 -8.24 29.67
N LEU A 190 -11.21 -6.93 29.39
CA LEU A 190 -11.25 -5.86 30.39
C LEU A 190 -12.69 -5.56 30.83
N THR A 191 -13.66 -5.66 29.91
CA THR A 191 -15.09 -5.41 30.14
C THR A 191 -15.77 -6.46 31.02
N GLY A 192 -15.27 -7.70 31.02
CA GLY A 192 -15.81 -8.81 31.82
C GLY A 192 -16.94 -9.55 31.15
N ASP A 193 -17.11 -9.40 29.85
CA ASP A 193 -18.22 -10.00 29.11
C ASP A 193 -17.87 -11.34 28.44
N GLY A 194 -16.62 -11.79 28.59
CA GLY A 194 -16.12 -13.06 28.08
C GLY A 194 -15.62 -13.02 26.63
N THR A 195 -15.65 -11.85 25.98
CA THR A 195 -14.95 -11.58 24.72
C THR A 195 -13.70 -10.77 25.06
N ASP A 196 -12.56 -11.12 24.47
CA ASP A 196 -11.37 -10.28 24.63
C ASP A 196 -11.59 -8.91 24.00
N ASP A 197 -11.22 -7.84 24.70
CA ASP A 197 -11.20 -6.49 24.16
C ASP A 197 -9.88 -6.25 23.41
N LEU A 198 -9.87 -5.27 22.51
CA LEU A 198 -8.67 -4.85 21.81
C LEU A 198 -8.16 -3.53 22.37
N VAL A 199 -6.86 -3.48 22.66
CA VAL A 199 -6.16 -2.25 23.02
C VAL A 199 -5.10 -1.96 21.98
N PHE A 200 -5.02 -0.71 21.53
CA PHE A 200 -3.98 -0.27 20.59
C PHE A 200 -3.51 1.16 20.88
N THR A 201 -2.29 1.45 20.42
CA THR A 201 -1.68 2.77 20.40
C THR A 201 -1.89 3.41 19.03
N ALA A 202 -2.13 4.72 18.97
CA ALA A 202 -2.26 5.45 17.71
C ALA A 202 -1.65 6.85 17.82
N SER A 203 -0.55 7.07 17.10
CA SER A 203 0.16 8.36 17.01
C SER A 203 -0.63 9.32 16.11
N VAL A 204 -0.99 10.47 16.67
CA VAL A 204 -1.84 11.48 16.03
C VAL A 204 -1.15 12.84 16.11
N GLY A 205 -1.09 13.55 14.97
CA GLY A 205 -0.55 14.91 14.88
C GLY A 205 0.97 15.02 15.01
N VAL A 206 1.70 13.90 14.98
CA VAL A 206 3.17 13.86 15.09
C VAL A 206 3.83 13.89 13.70
N VAL A 207 3.46 12.96 12.82
CA VAL A 207 4.01 12.85 11.45
C VAL A 207 2.86 12.68 10.44
N PRO A 208 2.59 13.69 9.59
CA PRO A 208 3.13 15.05 9.65
C PRO A 208 2.63 15.80 10.88
N TYR A 209 3.34 16.87 11.28
CA TYR A 209 2.89 17.69 12.41
C TYR A 209 1.54 18.37 12.11
N ARG A 210 0.54 18.05 12.94
CA ARG A 210 -0.83 18.59 12.88
C ARG A 210 -1.37 18.79 14.31
N PRO A 211 -1.21 19.98 14.90
CA PRO A 211 -1.60 20.20 16.28
C PRO A 211 -3.12 20.22 16.45
N PHE A 212 -3.61 19.64 17.54
CA PHE A 212 -5.03 19.54 17.87
C PHE A 212 -5.29 19.82 19.36
N THR A 213 -6.57 19.82 19.74
CA THR A 213 -7.01 19.76 21.13
C THR A 213 -7.87 18.51 21.33
N SER A 214 -7.77 17.89 22.51
CA SER A 214 -8.59 16.73 22.90
C SER A 214 -8.89 16.82 24.42
N PRO A 215 -10.09 16.42 24.89
CA PRO A 215 -10.46 16.53 26.29
C PRO A 215 -9.50 15.79 27.24
N GLY A 216 -9.19 16.42 28.38
CA GLY A 216 -8.35 15.79 29.40
C GLY A 216 -6.85 15.79 29.10
N SER A 217 -6.40 16.46 28.03
CA SER A 217 -4.98 16.63 27.71
C SER A 217 -4.65 18.06 27.29
N THR A 218 -3.44 18.51 27.64
CA THR A 218 -2.85 19.78 27.14
C THR A 218 -1.94 19.55 25.94
N LEU A 219 -1.72 18.30 25.54
CA LEU A 219 -0.82 17.95 24.46
C LEU A 219 -1.43 18.32 23.10
N PRO A 220 -0.69 19.01 22.22
CA PRO A 220 -1.17 19.31 20.87
C PRO A 220 -1.04 18.12 19.91
N ASN A 221 -0.33 17.07 20.31
CA ASN A 221 -0.15 15.82 19.58
C ASN A 221 0.36 14.74 20.54
N GLY A 222 0.33 13.48 20.13
CA GLY A 222 0.83 12.38 20.96
C GLY A 222 0.26 11.05 20.51
N THR A 223 0.22 10.09 21.43
CA THR A 223 -0.30 8.75 21.14
C THR A 223 -1.54 8.46 21.98
N PHE A 224 -2.65 8.19 21.32
CA PHE A 224 -3.85 7.68 21.99
C PHE A 224 -3.65 6.21 22.32
N VAL A 225 -3.93 5.81 23.56
CA VAL A 225 -4.19 4.42 23.91
C VAL A 225 -5.69 4.25 24.00
N THR A 226 -6.24 3.33 23.21
CA THR A 226 -7.68 3.13 23.07
C THR A 226 -8.03 1.68 23.36
N VAL A 227 -9.06 1.47 24.19
CA VAL A 227 -9.69 0.17 24.42
C VAL A 227 -11.01 0.13 23.68
N VAL A 228 -11.14 -0.84 22.78
CA VAL A 228 -12.36 -1.13 22.02
C VAL A 228 -12.95 -2.44 22.54
N ASP A 229 -14.24 -2.40 22.90
CA ASP A 229 -14.99 -3.60 23.30
C ASP A 229 -15.00 -4.60 22.14
N GLY A 230 -14.44 -5.78 22.37
CA GLY A 230 -14.27 -6.80 21.33
C GLY A 230 -15.59 -7.34 20.77
N ARG A 231 -16.67 -7.27 21.55
CA ARG A 231 -18.00 -7.70 21.15
C ARG A 231 -18.74 -6.63 20.37
N THR A 232 -18.63 -5.37 20.75
CA THR A 232 -19.49 -4.29 20.20
C THR A 232 -18.78 -3.31 19.28
N GLY A 233 -17.45 -3.23 19.32
CA GLY A 233 -16.69 -2.21 18.60
C GLY A 233 -16.77 -0.82 19.23
N ALA A 234 -17.38 -0.69 20.41
CA ALA A 234 -17.46 0.59 21.12
C ALA A 234 -16.10 0.96 21.75
N THR A 235 -15.67 2.20 21.59
CA THR A 235 -14.57 2.75 22.40
C THR A 235 -15.06 2.87 23.85
N VAL A 236 -14.54 2.01 24.72
CA VAL A 236 -14.93 1.96 26.14
C VAL A 236 -13.98 2.74 27.04
N TRP A 237 -12.78 3.07 26.54
CA TRP A 237 -11.83 3.96 27.19
C TRP A 237 -10.77 4.46 26.21
N SER A 238 -10.32 5.70 26.39
CA SER A 238 -9.17 6.25 25.66
C SER A 238 -8.44 7.29 26.49
N LYS A 239 -7.12 7.41 26.30
CA LYS A 239 -6.31 8.49 26.87
C LYS A 239 -5.16 8.87 25.93
N LEU A 240 -4.86 10.17 25.84
CA LEU A 240 -3.69 10.69 25.14
C LEU A 240 -2.47 10.68 26.06
N TYR A 241 -1.36 10.12 25.56
CA TYR A 241 -0.05 10.06 26.21
C TYR A 241 0.97 10.87 25.39
N ASP A 242 2.13 11.18 25.97
CA ASP A 242 3.20 11.88 25.25
C ASP A 242 3.60 11.08 24.02
N TYR A 243 3.97 9.81 24.24
CA TYR A 243 4.24 8.84 23.19
C TYR A 243 4.24 7.40 23.77
N ALA A 244 3.04 6.82 23.91
CA ALA A 244 2.87 5.45 24.39
C ALA A 244 3.33 4.44 23.32
N THR A 245 4.48 3.81 23.54
CA THR A 245 5.08 2.89 22.56
C THR A 245 4.60 1.46 22.70
N HIS A 246 4.34 1.01 23.93
CA HIS A 246 3.98 -0.39 24.22
C HIS A 246 2.73 -0.49 25.06
N VAL A 247 1.89 -1.48 24.75
CA VAL A 247 0.72 -1.85 25.55
C VAL A 247 0.66 -3.35 25.81
N LYS A 248 0.18 -3.74 26.99
CA LYS A 248 -0.04 -5.15 27.34
C LYS A 248 -1.18 -5.29 28.33
N ILE A 249 -1.95 -6.37 28.24
CA ILE A 249 -2.94 -6.72 29.26
C ILE A 249 -2.42 -7.94 30.01
N VAL A 250 -2.26 -7.82 31.33
CA VAL A 250 -1.82 -8.92 32.20
C VAL A 250 -2.69 -8.94 33.45
N ASP A 251 -3.35 -10.07 33.71
CA ASP A 251 -4.27 -10.25 34.85
C ASP A 251 -5.29 -9.11 34.99
N ARG A 252 -5.93 -8.75 33.87
CA ARG A 252 -6.91 -7.64 33.72
C ARG A 252 -6.36 -6.25 34.07
N THR A 253 -5.05 -6.10 34.21
CA THR A 253 -4.38 -4.79 34.27
C THR A 253 -3.92 -4.41 32.87
N LEU A 254 -4.32 -3.24 32.37
CA LEU A 254 -3.72 -2.62 31.19
C LEU A 254 -2.41 -1.93 31.59
N LEU A 255 -1.32 -2.33 30.95
CA LEU A 255 -0.01 -1.71 31.05
C LEU A 255 0.22 -0.80 29.85
N VAL A 256 0.68 0.42 30.11
CA VAL A 256 1.00 1.43 29.08
C VAL A 256 2.39 1.98 29.36
N ALA A 257 3.29 1.85 28.39
CA ALA A 257 4.67 2.31 28.47
C ALA A 257 4.87 3.58 27.63
N ASP A 258 5.10 4.70 28.32
CA ASP A 258 5.17 6.05 27.73
C ASP A 258 6.62 6.54 27.63
N SER A 259 6.98 7.11 26.48
CA SER A 259 8.32 7.57 26.11
C SER A 259 8.31 9.04 25.68
N PRO A 260 8.29 10.00 26.62
CA PRO A 260 8.03 11.41 26.32
C PRO A 260 8.94 12.03 25.25
N ARG A 261 10.22 11.62 25.18
CA ARG A 261 11.19 12.20 24.23
C ARG A 261 11.02 11.78 22.77
N GLN A 262 10.06 10.90 22.46
CA GLN A 262 9.65 10.62 21.08
C GLN A 262 8.59 11.61 20.56
N ASN A 263 8.10 12.50 21.42
CA ASN A 263 7.21 13.59 21.05
C ASN A 263 7.86 14.95 21.32
N MET A 264 8.03 15.74 20.26
CA MET A 264 8.62 17.08 20.36
C MET A 264 7.84 18.09 21.23
N ASN A 265 6.57 17.83 21.55
CA ASN A 265 5.75 18.70 22.41
C ASN A 265 5.60 18.18 23.84
N ALA A 266 6.19 17.03 24.17
CA ALA A 266 6.20 16.54 25.55
C ALA A 266 6.99 17.51 26.46
N PRO A 267 6.45 17.91 27.63
CA PRO A 267 7.15 18.75 28.59
C PRO A 267 8.56 18.23 28.90
N ALA A 268 9.57 19.12 28.92
CA ALA A 268 10.98 18.74 29.09
C ALA A 268 11.29 18.04 30.44
N THR A 269 10.41 18.19 31.43
CA THR A 269 10.53 17.56 32.76
C THR A 269 9.92 16.17 32.83
N ASP A 270 9.17 15.74 31.81
CA ASP A 270 8.52 14.44 31.84
C ASP A 270 9.53 13.30 31.67
N THR A 271 9.30 12.25 32.44
CA THR A 271 10.11 11.04 32.50
C THR A 271 9.38 9.86 31.87
N ALA A 272 10.12 8.90 31.33
CA ALA A 272 9.52 7.68 30.81
C ALA A 272 8.87 6.85 31.93
N LYS A 273 7.62 6.44 31.72
CA LYS A 273 6.77 5.81 32.74
C LYS A 273 6.06 4.57 32.21
N LEU A 274 5.97 3.55 33.05
CA LEU A 274 5.05 2.44 32.88
C LEU A 274 3.88 2.62 33.84
N THR A 275 2.67 2.68 33.30
CA THR A 275 1.44 2.79 34.09
C THR A 275 0.66 1.49 33.99
N GLY A 276 0.24 0.94 35.13
CA GLY A 276 -0.72 -0.15 35.17
C GLY A 276 -2.07 0.33 35.66
N THR A 277 -3.15 -0.01 34.97
CA THR A 277 -4.51 0.37 35.32
C THR A 277 -5.45 -0.83 35.33
N ARG A 278 -6.14 -1.03 36.45
CA ARG A 278 -7.31 -1.91 36.54
C ARG A 278 -8.57 -1.08 36.43
N PHE A 279 -9.55 -1.61 35.71
CA PHE A 279 -10.80 -0.92 35.42
C PHE A 279 -11.97 -1.53 36.15
N THR A 280 -13.00 -0.71 36.33
CA THR A 280 -14.38 -1.17 36.53
C THR A 280 -15.16 -0.88 35.26
N TYR A 281 -15.95 -1.84 34.79
CA TYR A 281 -16.83 -1.66 33.64
C TYR A 281 -18.26 -1.39 34.12
N LYS A 282 -18.82 -0.24 33.71
CA LYS A 282 -20.20 0.12 34.02
C LYS A 282 -20.76 1.04 32.95
N ALA A 283 -22.00 0.81 32.55
CA ALA A 283 -22.74 1.65 31.61
C ALA A 283 -21.97 1.92 30.29
N GLY A 284 -21.32 0.89 29.74
CA GLY A 284 -20.61 0.98 28.46
C GLY A 284 -19.24 1.65 28.52
N ALA A 285 -18.71 1.95 29.72
CA ALA A 285 -17.40 2.59 29.86
C ALA A 285 -16.52 1.88 30.89
N LEU A 286 -15.21 1.86 30.64
CA LEU A 286 -14.19 1.47 31.60
C LEU A 286 -13.74 2.71 32.38
N THR A 287 -13.83 2.64 33.71
CA THR A 287 -13.31 3.69 34.61
C THR A 287 -12.13 3.15 35.40
N PRO A 288 -10.96 3.84 35.42
CA PRO A 288 -9.83 3.45 36.25
C PRO A 288 -10.26 3.29 37.72
N ALA A 289 -10.07 2.10 38.27
CA ALA A 289 -10.39 1.77 39.65
C ALA A 289 -9.14 1.72 40.54
N ALA A 290 -8.01 1.26 39.97
CA ALA A 290 -6.71 1.31 40.60
C ALA A 290 -5.64 1.59 39.53
N THR A 291 -4.73 2.50 39.82
CA THR A 291 -3.62 2.85 38.94
C THR A 291 -2.33 2.89 39.75
N TRP A 292 -1.27 2.31 39.21
CA TRP A 292 0.09 2.41 39.73
C TRP A 292 1.03 2.89 38.61
N THR A 293 2.17 3.45 39.00
CA THR A 293 3.19 3.93 38.07
C THR A 293 4.57 3.49 38.52
N TYR A 294 5.33 2.91 37.59
CA TYR A 294 6.77 2.78 37.69
C TYR A 294 7.41 3.90 36.87
N ASP A 295 8.19 4.75 37.52
CA ASP A 295 8.88 5.89 36.92
C ASP A 295 10.36 5.55 36.76
N THR A 296 10.91 5.71 35.57
CA THR A 296 12.35 5.47 35.33
C THR A 296 13.22 6.53 35.98
N GLY A 297 12.67 7.72 36.23
CA GLY A 297 13.39 8.92 36.68
C GLY A 297 14.20 9.60 35.58
N GLU A 298 14.15 9.10 34.35
CA GLU A 298 14.96 9.57 33.23
C GLU A 298 14.19 10.58 32.38
N THR A 299 14.71 11.80 32.26
CA THR A 299 14.15 12.85 31.38
C THR A 299 14.79 12.86 29.99
N GLY A 300 15.86 12.10 29.79
CA GLY A 300 16.58 11.95 28.52
C GLY A 300 15.86 11.02 27.54
N SER A 301 16.50 10.72 26.40
CA SER A 301 15.93 9.82 25.41
C SER A 301 15.89 8.38 25.95
N VAL A 302 14.68 7.93 26.27
CA VAL A 302 14.38 6.60 26.80
C VAL A 302 13.24 5.96 26.00
N SER A 303 13.44 4.73 25.58
CA SER A 303 12.41 3.89 24.96
C SER A 303 12.17 2.63 25.77
N TRP A 304 10.98 2.06 25.64
CA TRP A 304 10.67 0.76 26.20
C TRP A 304 11.08 -0.33 25.21
N GLY A 305 11.63 -1.42 25.72
CA GLY A 305 12.13 -2.53 24.91
C GLY A 305 11.08 -3.62 24.69
N ASP A 306 10.50 -4.16 25.76
CA ASP A 306 9.45 -5.19 25.68
C ASP A 306 8.64 -5.29 26.98
N LEU A 307 7.42 -5.82 26.88
CA LEU A 307 6.50 -6.17 27.97
C LEU A 307 6.10 -7.66 27.86
N GLN A 308 6.81 -8.54 28.55
CA GLN A 308 6.60 -9.98 28.49
C GLN A 308 5.78 -10.49 29.69
N ASP A 309 4.58 -11.00 29.41
CA ASP A 309 3.75 -11.70 30.41
C ASP A 309 4.42 -13.04 30.80
N LEU A 310 4.55 -13.28 32.10
CA LEU A 310 5.13 -14.49 32.68
C LEU A 310 4.09 -15.38 33.38
N GLY A 311 2.82 -15.03 33.23
CA GLY A 311 1.68 -15.64 33.91
C GLY A 311 1.59 -15.28 35.40
N LYS A 312 0.41 -15.52 35.97
CA LYS A 312 0.09 -15.27 37.39
C LYS A 312 0.33 -13.81 37.80
N GLY A 313 0.01 -12.86 36.92
CA GLY A 313 0.13 -11.43 37.20
C GLY A 313 1.56 -10.90 37.28
N ARG A 314 2.56 -11.65 36.79
CA ARG A 314 3.97 -11.22 36.78
C ARG A 314 4.38 -10.81 35.37
N VAL A 315 5.15 -9.73 35.27
CA VAL A 315 5.56 -9.14 33.99
C VAL A 315 7.04 -8.82 34.02
N ALA A 316 7.78 -9.29 33.01
CA ALA A 316 9.11 -8.80 32.73
C ALA A 316 9.01 -7.58 31.82
N VAL A 317 9.75 -6.54 32.16
CA VAL A 317 9.75 -5.26 31.47
C VAL A 317 11.19 -4.86 31.20
N SER A 318 11.45 -4.30 30.02
CA SER A 318 12.72 -3.63 29.77
C SER A 318 12.57 -2.23 29.19
N TRP A 319 13.56 -1.38 29.44
CA TRP A 319 13.68 -0.05 28.85
C TRP A 319 15.15 0.32 28.66
N ASP A 320 15.39 1.18 27.68
CA ASP A 320 16.70 1.57 27.21
C ASP A 320 16.87 3.09 27.25
N ARG A 321 18.00 3.55 27.77
CA ARG A 321 18.40 4.95 27.75
C ARG A 321 19.52 5.16 26.75
N ALA A 322 19.32 6.12 25.86
CA ALA A 322 20.29 6.52 24.87
C ALA A 322 21.66 6.84 25.47
N LYS A 323 22.71 6.41 24.78
CA LYS A 323 24.06 6.88 25.00
C LYS A 323 24.17 8.36 24.65
N THR A 324 24.93 9.10 25.46
CA THR A 324 25.30 10.49 25.21
C THR A 324 26.82 10.63 25.20
N GLU A 325 27.34 11.82 24.90
CA GLU A 325 28.77 12.09 24.97
C GLU A 325 29.36 11.87 26.37
N THR A 326 28.56 12.06 27.42
CA THR A 326 28.99 12.06 28.82
C THR A 326 28.46 10.88 29.63
N SER A 327 27.56 10.07 29.06
CA SER A 327 26.93 8.92 29.73
C SER A 327 26.79 7.73 28.78
N GLY A 328 27.16 6.54 29.26
CA GLY A 328 26.93 5.30 28.51
C GLY A 328 25.44 5.00 28.33
N GLY A 329 25.13 4.31 27.23
CA GLY A 329 23.82 3.68 27.05
C GLY A 329 23.58 2.60 28.10
N ILE A 330 22.33 2.47 28.54
CA ILE A 330 21.93 1.46 29.54
C ILE A 330 20.66 0.80 29.05
N GLY A 331 20.60 -0.53 29.11
CA GLY A 331 19.35 -1.28 29.13
C GLY A 331 19.05 -1.76 30.55
N ARG A 332 17.81 -1.63 30.99
CA ARG A 332 17.35 -2.14 32.29
C ARG A 332 16.26 -3.16 32.07
N THR A 333 16.42 -4.35 32.67
CA THR A 333 15.40 -5.38 32.73
C THR A 333 14.92 -5.55 34.16
N LEU A 334 13.61 -5.62 34.37
CA LEU A 334 13.01 -5.77 35.69
C LEU A 334 11.81 -6.72 35.67
N LEU A 335 11.52 -7.29 36.82
CA LEU A 335 10.34 -8.12 37.07
C LEU A 335 9.41 -7.38 38.02
N LEU A 336 8.16 -7.19 37.63
CA LEU A 336 7.14 -6.56 38.46
C LEU A 336 5.83 -7.33 38.54
N SER A 337 5.02 -6.97 39.53
CA SER A 337 3.62 -7.39 39.68
C SER A 337 2.70 -6.46 38.88
N ALA A 338 1.87 -7.02 38.00
CA ALA A 338 0.85 -6.27 37.26
C ALA A 338 -0.26 -5.71 38.17
N ALA A 339 -0.44 -6.27 39.37
CA ALA A 339 -1.50 -5.84 40.28
C ALA A 339 -1.21 -4.47 40.91
N ASP A 340 0.05 -4.19 41.24
CA ASP A 340 0.44 -3.04 42.05
C ASP A 340 1.75 -2.35 41.62
N GLY A 341 2.43 -2.85 40.60
CA GLY A 341 3.69 -2.30 40.09
C GLY A 341 4.91 -2.61 40.96
N SER A 342 4.76 -3.46 41.98
CA SER A 342 5.87 -3.80 42.87
C SER A 342 7.00 -4.53 42.12
N VAL A 343 8.21 -3.97 42.17
CA VAL A 343 9.40 -4.55 41.51
C VAL A 343 10.02 -5.61 42.42
N THR A 344 10.17 -6.82 41.89
CA THR A 344 10.82 -7.94 42.60
C THR A 344 12.34 -7.88 42.47
N TRP A 345 12.83 -7.60 41.26
CA TRP A 345 14.23 -7.37 40.98
C TRP A 345 14.38 -6.48 39.75
N SER A 346 15.54 -5.83 39.63
CA SER A 346 15.95 -5.04 38.48
C SER A 346 17.42 -5.32 38.21
N THR A 347 17.82 -5.30 36.93
CA THR A 347 19.20 -5.55 36.52
C THR A 347 19.55 -4.69 35.32
N ASP A 348 20.70 -4.01 35.43
CA ASP A 348 21.22 -3.13 34.39
C ASP A 348 22.19 -3.89 33.49
N SER A 349 22.18 -3.53 32.21
CA SER A 349 23.07 -3.99 31.16
C SER A 349 23.64 -2.77 30.42
N LEU A 350 24.86 -2.90 29.92
CA LEU A 350 25.44 -1.92 28.98
C LEU A 350 24.90 -2.12 27.55
N LEU A 351 24.08 -3.14 27.34
CA LEU A 351 23.40 -3.43 26.09
C LEU A 351 21.93 -3.02 26.23
N TYR A 352 21.37 -2.52 25.13
CA TYR A 352 19.96 -2.20 25.00
C TYR A 352 19.13 -3.48 24.89
N SER A 353 18.06 -3.61 25.67
CA SER A 353 17.16 -4.77 25.68
C SER A 353 16.11 -4.66 24.59
N ARG A 354 16.10 -5.62 23.67
CA ARG A 354 15.29 -5.55 22.46
C ARG A 354 14.01 -6.35 22.52
N GLN A 355 14.10 -7.61 22.94
CA GLN A 355 12.96 -8.52 23.02
C GLN A 355 13.16 -9.48 24.19
N LEU A 356 12.09 -9.79 24.90
CA LEU A 356 12.05 -10.63 26.09
C LEU A 356 11.14 -11.84 25.85
N ARG A 357 11.56 -13.06 26.17
CA ARG A 357 10.75 -14.29 26.02
C ARG A 357 10.89 -15.19 27.23
N LEU A 358 9.82 -15.86 27.63
CA LEU A 358 9.84 -16.78 28.76
C LEU A 358 10.33 -18.17 28.34
N ASP A 359 11.41 -18.66 28.95
CA ASP A 359 11.76 -20.08 29.01
C ASP A 359 11.21 -20.65 30.32
N SER A 360 9.97 -21.14 30.26
CA SER A 360 9.25 -21.67 31.42
C SER A 360 9.89 -22.96 31.94
N ALA A 361 10.43 -23.79 31.03
CA ALA A 361 11.06 -25.06 31.36
C ALA A 361 12.29 -24.86 32.25
N ARG A 362 13.12 -23.85 31.95
CA ARG A 362 14.34 -23.54 32.72
C ARG A 362 14.17 -22.40 33.72
N LYS A 363 12.93 -21.90 33.88
CA LYS A 363 12.55 -20.83 34.81
C LYS A 363 13.42 -19.58 34.65
N ARG A 364 13.65 -19.18 33.41
CA ARG A 364 14.44 -17.99 33.05
C ARG A 364 13.71 -17.14 32.02
N LEU A 365 14.02 -15.86 32.04
CA LEU A 365 13.71 -14.96 30.94
C LEU A 365 14.88 -15.02 29.96
N VAL A 366 14.61 -15.02 28.66
CA VAL A 366 15.58 -14.95 27.58
C VAL A 366 15.41 -13.61 26.89
N ALA A 367 16.52 -12.92 26.61
CA ALA A 367 16.51 -11.63 25.97
C ALA A 367 17.44 -11.61 24.76
N VAL A 368 17.06 -10.87 23.72
CA VAL A 368 18.04 -10.31 22.79
C VAL A 368 18.42 -8.93 23.32
N GLU A 369 19.71 -8.71 23.50
CA GLU A 369 20.26 -7.41 23.89
C GLU A 369 21.33 -6.97 22.90
N GLN A 370 21.37 -5.69 22.56
CA GLN A 370 22.19 -5.15 21.49
C GLN A 370 23.07 -4.01 22.00
N ALA A 371 24.32 -3.94 21.56
CA ALA A 371 25.17 -2.79 21.88
C ALA A 371 24.77 -1.57 21.05
N ASP A 372 25.03 -0.39 21.60
CA ASP A 372 25.06 0.83 20.79
C ASP A 372 26.05 0.64 19.61
N PRO A 373 25.66 0.93 18.36
CA PRO A 373 26.54 0.70 17.20
C PRO A 373 27.87 1.45 17.27
N THR A 374 27.95 2.53 18.07
CA THR A 374 29.20 3.26 18.31
C THR A 374 30.16 2.53 19.25
N ASP A 375 29.66 1.63 20.10
CA ASP A 375 30.46 0.72 20.92
C ASP A 375 30.80 -0.60 20.20
N GLY A 376 29.98 -0.94 19.20
CA GLY A 376 30.22 -2.01 18.23
C GLY A 376 28.92 -2.66 17.79
N VAL A 377 28.80 -3.00 16.50
CA VAL A 377 27.68 -3.78 15.97
C VAL A 377 27.76 -5.19 16.53
N ARG A 378 27.01 -5.46 17.61
CA ARG A 378 26.94 -6.76 18.27
C ARG A 378 25.64 -6.94 19.04
N TYR A 379 25.23 -8.18 19.22
CA TYR A 379 24.14 -8.54 20.11
C TYR A 379 24.47 -9.80 20.93
N GLU A 380 23.77 -9.95 22.05
CA GLU A 380 23.84 -11.10 22.92
C GLU A 380 22.46 -11.73 23.08
N ILE A 381 22.42 -13.06 23.17
CA ILE A 381 21.29 -13.76 23.77
C ILE A 381 21.61 -13.85 25.25
N ALA A 382 20.84 -13.16 26.08
CA ALA A 382 20.99 -13.16 27.53
C ALA A 382 19.90 -13.99 28.20
N ALA A 383 20.18 -14.44 29.42
CA ALA A 383 19.18 -15.03 30.31
C ALA A 383 19.19 -14.36 31.68
N TYR A 384 18.00 -14.23 32.26
CA TYR A 384 17.79 -13.76 33.62
C TYR A 384 17.10 -14.85 34.43
N ASP A 385 17.67 -15.19 35.58
CA ASP A 385 17.00 -16.05 36.54
C ASP A 385 15.72 -15.35 37.06
N LEU A 386 14.56 -16.00 36.94
CA LEU A 386 13.27 -15.37 37.25
C LEU A 386 13.13 -14.96 38.73
N LYS A 387 13.91 -15.56 39.63
CA LYS A 387 13.83 -15.28 41.07
C LYS A 387 14.76 -14.14 41.49
N THR A 388 15.97 -14.12 40.95
CA THR A 388 17.06 -13.26 41.43
C THR A 388 17.40 -12.12 40.48
N GLY A 389 16.97 -12.19 39.22
CA GLY A 389 17.38 -11.23 38.18
C GLY A 389 18.82 -11.41 37.70
N ARG A 390 19.53 -12.45 38.16
CA ARG A 390 20.92 -12.67 37.74
C ARG A 390 20.99 -12.89 36.23
N ARG A 391 21.63 -11.94 35.54
CA ARG A 391 21.93 -11.99 34.11
C ARG A 391 23.10 -12.94 33.81
N ALA A 392 22.97 -13.71 32.72
CA ALA A 392 24.04 -14.50 32.12
C ALA A 392 23.97 -14.40 30.60
N THR A 393 25.10 -14.29 29.92
CA THR A 393 25.18 -14.36 28.46
C THR A 393 25.16 -15.82 28.02
N LEU A 394 24.28 -16.14 27.06
CA LEU A 394 24.10 -17.48 26.50
C LEU A 394 24.75 -17.64 25.12
N ASP A 395 24.69 -16.60 24.28
CA ASP A 395 25.36 -16.54 22.98
C ASP A 395 25.74 -15.08 22.67
N SER A 396 26.72 -14.86 21.80
CA SER A 396 27.13 -13.53 21.35
C SER A 396 27.45 -13.50 19.87
N ARG A 397 27.05 -12.42 19.20
CA ARG A 397 27.24 -12.24 17.76
C ARG A 397 27.76 -10.84 17.48
N VAL A 398 28.63 -10.73 16.49
CA VAL A 398 29.23 -9.46 16.05
C VAL A 398 28.96 -9.28 14.56
N ASN A 399 28.85 -8.02 14.13
CA ASN A 399 28.65 -7.61 12.74
C ASN A 399 27.37 -8.18 12.08
N VAL A 400 26.36 -8.45 12.91
CA VAL A 400 25.00 -8.83 12.51
C VAL A 400 23.99 -8.15 13.42
N LEU A 401 22.79 -7.87 12.88
CA LEU A 401 21.71 -7.19 13.57
C LEU A 401 20.61 -8.19 13.94
N PRO A 402 20.14 -8.27 15.19
CA PRO A 402 19.05 -9.15 15.55
C PRO A 402 17.70 -8.53 15.14
N THR A 403 16.87 -9.30 14.43
CA THR A 403 15.58 -8.81 13.92
C THR A 403 14.37 -9.46 14.58
N ALA A 404 14.51 -10.68 15.13
CA ALA A 404 13.45 -11.34 15.89
C ALA A 404 13.98 -12.45 16.80
N LEU A 405 13.30 -12.68 17.93
CA LEU A 405 13.51 -13.78 18.88
C LEU A 405 12.19 -14.47 19.22
N THR A 406 12.21 -15.81 19.25
CA THR A 406 11.16 -16.62 19.84
C THR A 406 11.74 -17.80 20.62
N VAL A 407 10.96 -18.29 21.59
CA VAL A 407 11.29 -19.42 22.46
C VAL A 407 10.10 -20.37 22.45
N GLY A 408 10.35 -21.65 22.19
CA GLY A 408 9.29 -22.66 22.18
C GLY A 408 9.80 -24.05 21.85
N ASP A 409 8.91 -25.03 21.89
CA ASP A 409 9.22 -26.44 21.64
C ASP A 409 9.33 -26.68 20.13
N LEU A 410 10.55 -26.59 19.60
CA LEU A 410 10.86 -26.77 18.19
C LEU A 410 11.33 -28.19 17.89
N THR A 411 11.96 -28.86 18.85
CA THR A 411 12.33 -30.27 18.73
C THR A 411 11.41 -31.17 19.53
N SER A 412 11.51 -32.49 19.30
CA SER A 412 10.75 -33.48 20.06
C SER A 412 11.32 -33.73 21.47
N ARG A 413 12.32 -32.96 21.91
CA ARG A 413 12.95 -33.10 23.24
C ARG A 413 12.25 -32.19 24.23
N GLU A 414 12.27 -32.58 25.50
CA GLU A 414 11.72 -31.78 26.59
C GLU A 414 12.61 -30.54 26.84
N GLY A 415 12.02 -29.35 26.70
CA GLY A 415 12.63 -28.06 27.04
C GLY A 415 12.85 -27.15 25.83
N ALA A 416 12.21 -25.98 25.86
CA ALA A 416 12.17 -25.02 24.75
C ALA A 416 13.54 -24.72 24.11
N GLU A 417 13.55 -24.65 22.78
CA GLU A 417 14.63 -24.13 21.95
C GLU A 417 14.45 -22.64 21.66
N TYR A 418 15.51 -22.03 21.14
CA TYR A 418 15.50 -20.62 20.74
C TYR A 418 15.62 -20.51 19.24
N ALA A 419 14.80 -19.67 18.64
CA ALA A 419 14.99 -19.25 17.27
C ALA A 419 15.25 -17.75 17.24
N VAL A 420 16.37 -17.35 16.61
CA VAL A 420 16.76 -15.96 16.41
C VAL A 420 16.94 -15.69 14.93
N ALA A 421 16.41 -14.56 14.47
CA ALA A 421 16.66 -14.02 13.15
C ALA A 421 17.71 -12.90 13.25
N GLU A 422 18.64 -12.88 12.30
CA GLU A 422 19.69 -11.87 12.22
C GLU A 422 20.04 -11.49 10.79
N SER A 423 20.38 -10.23 10.56
CA SER A 423 20.77 -9.72 9.24
C SER A 423 22.24 -9.28 9.25
N SER A 424 23.00 -9.79 8.28
CA SER A 424 24.40 -9.39 8.01
C SER A 424 24.45 -8.22 7.03
N LEU A 425 25.54 -7.46 7.09
CA LEU A 425 25.73 -6.24 6.31
C LEU A 425 26.80 -6.41 5.24
N ASP A 426 26.72 -5.62 4.17
CA ASP A 426 27.86 -5.37 3.27
C ASP A 426 28.67 -4.15 3.73
N ASP A 427 29.75 -3.85 3.00
CA ASP A 427 30.66 -2.74 3.30
C ASP A 427 29.99 -1.35 3.28
N ASN A 428 28.81 -1.24 2.65
CA ASN A 428 28.04 0.00 2.55
C ASN A 428 26.94 0.12 3.62
N LEU A 429 26.91 -0.83 4.56
CA LEU A 429 25.91 -0.96 5.61
C LEU A 429 24.51 -1.29 5.08
N TYR A 430 24.41 -1.89 3.90
CA TYR A 430 23.15 -2.46 3.43
C TYR A 430 22.99 -3.89 3.93
N VAL A 431 21.74 -4.32 4.16
CA VAL A 431 21.45 -5.72 4.47
C VAL A 431 21.87 -6.60 3.29
N ASN A 432 22.77 -7.54 3.52
CA ASN A 432 23.31 -8.45 2.50
C ASN A 432 22.68 -9.85 2.56
N ALA A 433 22.35 -10.31 3.76
CA ALA A 433 21.71 -11.60 3.96
C ALA A 433 21.01 -11.64 5.31
N SER A 434 19.92 -12.39 5.41
CA SER A 434 19.19 -12.61 6.66
C SER A 434 19.14 -14.10 6.98
N THR A 435 19.41 -14.46 8.24
CA THR A 435 19.57 -15.84 8.70
C THR A 435 18.69 -16.09 9.90
N VAL A 436 17.92 -17.17 9.85
CA VAL A 436 17.29 -17.76 11.05
C VAL A 436 18.20 -18.84 11.59
N ARG A 437 18.45 -18.82 12.90
CA ARG A 437 19.21 -19.85 13.64
C ARG A 437 18.31 -20.46 14.70
N ALA A 438 18.12 -21.78 14.65
CA ALA A 438 17.54 -22.54 15.74
C ALA A 438 18.67 -23.05 16.65
N LEU A 439 18.59 -22.75 17.93
CA LEU A 439 19.64 -23.01 18.92
C LEU A 439 19.15 -24.01 19.96
N ASP A 440 20.07 -24.86 20.43
CA ASP A 440 19.79 -25.77 21.53
C ASP A 440 19.55 -24.96 22.82
N GLY A 441 18.37 -25.10 23.44
CA GLY A 441 18.06 -24.35 24.65
C GLY A 441 18.97 -24.70 25.84
N THR A 442 19.62 -25.86 25.85
CA THR A 442 20.58 -26.25 26.90
C THR A 442 22.00 -25.77 26.63
N ASP A 443 22.36 -25.60 25.36
CA ASP A 443 23.66 -25.09 24.91
C ASP A 443 23.47 -24.12 23.71
N PRO A 444 23.11 -22.86 23.98
CA PRO A 444 22.73 -21.92 22.92
C PRO A 444 23.86 -21.53 21.95
N HIS A 445 25.11 -21.89 22.23
CA HIS A 445 26.21 -21.78 21.26
C HIS A 445 26.09 -22.80 20.12
N LYS A 446 25.32 -23.87 20.33
CA LYS A 446 25.07 -24.92 19.35
C LYS A 446 23.82 -24.61 18.54
N ALA A 447 24.04 -24.15 17.31
CA ALA A 447 22.98 -24.14 16.31
C ALA A 447 22.56 -25.59 15.97
N LEU A 448 21.27 -25.87 16.14
CA LEU A 448 20.63 -27.11 15.67
C LEU A 448 20.55 -27.11 14.14
N TRP A 449 20.18 -25.96 13.58
CA TRP A 449 20.16 -25.69 12.14
C TRP A 449 20.07 -24.17 11.91
N SER A 450 20.35 -23.75 10.67
CA SER A 450 20.14 -22.38 10.21
C SER A 450 19.63 -22.34 8.77
N SER A 451 18.93 -21.27 8.40
CA SER A 451 18.49 -21.01 7.04
C SER A 451 18.73 -19.54 6.68
N THR A 452 19.33 -19.29 5.52
CA THR A 452 19.73 -17.94 5.08
C THR A 452 19.05 -17.56 3.78
N ILE A 453 18.53 -16.34 3.73
CA ILE A 453 18.11 -15.65 2.50
C ILE A 453 19.25 -14.71 2.12
N LYS A 454 19.73 -14.82 0.88
CA LYS A 454 20.68 -13.86 0.29
C LYS A 454 19.91 -12.74 -0.38
N ARG A 455 20.48 -11.53 -0.34
CA ARG A 455 20.05 -10.43 -1.19
C ARG A 455 19.96 -10.88 -2.65
N ASP A 456 18.93 -10.43 -3.36
CA ASP A 456 18.75 -10.69 -4.77
C ASP A 456 20.00 -10.24 -5.57
N ALA A 457 20.39 -10.99 -6.59
CA ALA A 457 21.58 -10.69 -7.39
C ALA A 457 21.49 -9.33 -8.11
N GLY A 458 20.28 -8.87 -8.45
CA GLY A 458 20.05 -7.56 -9.07
C GLY A 458 19.99 -6.39 -8.06
N ASN A 459 19.89 -6.69 -6.77
CA ASN A 459 19.71 -5.69 -5.73
C ASN A 459 21.05 -5.20 -5.18
N ASN A 460 21.30 -3.88 -5.29
CA ASN A 460 22.48 -3.20 -4.76
C ASN A 460 22.21 -2.40 -3.47
N THR A 461 21.03 -2.56 -2.88
CA THR A 461 20.56 -1.92 -1.64
C THR A 461 20.24 -2.98 -0.57
N ASN A 462 19.24 -2.76 0.29
CA ASN A 462 18.87 -3.68 1.37
C ASN A 462 18.21 -4.96 0.83
N GLY A 463 18.71 -6.11 1.24
CA GLY A 463 18.09 -7.41 0.97
C GLY A 463 17.01 -7.80 1.99
N ALA A 464 16.35 -8.93 1.72
CA ALA A 464 15.33 -9.52 2.58
C ALA A 464 15.75 -9.63 4.06
N SER A 465 14.78 -9.44 4.97
CA SER A 465 14.95 -9.63 6.41
C SER A 465 13.76 -10.34 7.03
N PHE A 466 14.03 -11.31 7.92
CA PHE A 466 13.00 -11.93 8.75
C PHE A 466 12.63 -11.00 9.90
N TRP A 467 11.34 -10.75 10.13
CA TRP A 467 10.88 -9.82 11.16
C TRP A 467 9.99 -10.45 12.23
N ARG A 468 9.52 -11.69 12.01
CA ARG A 468 8.71 -12.40 13.02
C ARG A 468 8.91 -13.90 12.97
N LEU A 469 9.02 -14.48 14.15
CA LEU A 469 9.22 -15.90 14.39
C LEU A 469 8.18 -16.42 15.37
N GLN A 470 7.52 -17.52 15.06
CA GLN A 470 6.58 -18.20 15.95
C GLN A 470 6.84 -19.71 15.93
N VAL A 471 6.98 -20.31 17.11
CA VAL A 471 7.08 -21.77 17.26
C VAL A 471 5.70 -22.32 17.60
N VAL A 472 5.24 -23.29 16.82
CA VAL A 472 3.97 -23.98 16.98
C VAL A 472 4.18 -25.46 16.64
N ASP A 473 3.78 -26.39 17.50
CA ASP A 473 3.78 -27.84 17.22
C ASP A 473 5.06 -28.36 16.52
N GLY A 474 6.24 -28.08 17.09
CA GLY A 474 7.52 -28.54 16.54
C GLY A 474 7.86 -27.96 15.16
N THR A 475 7.28 -26.81 14.82
CA THR A 475 7.43 -26.11 13.55
C THR A 475 7.76 -24.64 13.83
N LEU A 476 8.62 -24.04 13.00
CA LEU A 476 8.90 -22.61 13.03
C LEU A 476 8.22 -21.93 11.85
N VAL A 477 7.31 -20.99 12.13
CA VAL A 477 6.65 -20.13 11.14
C VAL A 477 7.35 -18.78 11.14
N THR A 478 7.74 -18.31 9.95
CA THR A 478 8.51 -17.06 9.79
C THR A 478 7.88 -16.14 8.75
N ALA A 479 7.82 -14.84 9.05
CA ALA A 479 7.54 -13.79 8.08
C ALA A 479 8.80 -12.97 7.78
N ALA A 480 8.97 -12.61 6.51
CA ALA A 480 10.09 -11.82 6.03
C ALA A 480 9.66 -10.88 4.90
N GLN A 481 10.29 -9.70 4.85
CA GLN A 481 10.32 -8.88 3.65
C GLN A 481 11.11 -9.59 2.55
N ASP A 482 10.72 -9.46 1.28
CA ASP A 482 11.39 -10.07 0.13
C ASP A 482 11.82 -8.98 -0.87
N ASP A 483 13.09 -9.02 -1.29
CA ASP A 483 13.72 -8.01 -2.15
C ASP A 483 13.78 -8.42 -3.63
N GLU A 484 13.16 -9.54 -3.99
CA GLU A 484 12.96 -9.95 -5.38
C GLU A 484 12.22 -8.84 -6.15
N LYS A 485 12.72 -8.46 -7.33
CA LYS A 485 12.17 -7.37 -8.17
C LYS A 485 12.14 -5.97 -7.51
N ASN A 486 13.07 -5.68 -6.60
CA ASN A 486 13.05 -4.38 -5.91
C ASN A 486 13.30 -3.14 -6.81
N GLY A 487 13.90 -3.36 -7.99
CA GLY A 487 14.08 -2.33 -9.01
C GLY A 487 12.86 -2.15 -9.92
N ASP A 488 11.87 -3.05 -9.83
CA ASP A 488 10.71 -3.08 -10.72
C ASP A 488 9.49 -2.43 -10.06
N ALA A 489 8.49 -2.03 -10.84
CA ALA A 489 7.26 -1.40 -10.33
C ALA A 489 6.43 -2.37 -9.48
N GLU A 490 6.55 -3.68 -9.72
CA GLU A 490 5.86 -4.70 -8.92
C GLU A 490 6.28 -4.70 -7.44
N ASN A 491 7.54 -4.37 -7.13
CA ASN A 491 8.07 -4.40 -5.77
C ASN A 491 9.06 -3.26 -5.49
N MET A 492 8.76 -2.04 -5.94
CA MET A 492 9.67 -0.91 -5.82
C MET A 492 10.24 -0.75 -4.39
N GLY A 493 11.57 -0.75 -4.29
CA GLY A 493 12.28 -0.63 -3.00
C GLY A 493 12.13 -1.84 -2.06
N GLY A 494 11.56 -2.96 -2.50
CA GLY A 494 11.31 -4.14 -1.68
C GLY A 494 10.13 -4.00 -0.72
N ALA A 495 9.25 -3.02 -0.93
CA ALA A 495 8.20 -2.66 0.01
C ALA A 495 6.95 -3.55 -0.05
N ARG A 496 6.72 -4.29 -1.14
CA ARG A 496 5.47 -5.00 -1.40
C ARG A 496 5.57 -6.51 -1.24
N TYR A 497 6.69 -7.11 -1.66
CA TYR A 497 6.84 -8.56 -1.60
C TYR A 497 7.32 -9.02 -0.25
N ALA A 498 6.82 -10.20 0.12
CA ALA A 498 7.15 -10.84 1.37
C ALA A 498 7.25 -12.34 1.20
N ARG A 499 7.61 -13.01 2.29
CA ARG A 499 7.77 -14.45 2.34
C ARG A 499 7.23 -15.02 3.64
N LEU A 500 6.36 -16.02 3.51
CA LEU A 500 5.92 -16.86 4.61
C LEU A 500 6.59 -18.22 4.46
N THR A 501 7.42 -18.61 5.44
CA THR A 501 8.10 -19.91 5.42
C THR A 501 7.77 -20.71 6.66
N VAL A 502 7.47 -21.99 6.47
CA VAL A 502 7.20 -22.93 7.56
C VAL A 502 8.26 -24.01 7.57
N PHE A 503 9.11 -24.01 8.59
CA PHE A 503 10.19 -24.98 8.78
C PHE A 503 9.76 -26.08 9.74
N SER A 504 10.09 -27.34 9.43
CA SER A 504 10.08 -28.41 10.42
C SER A 504 11.09 -28.14 11.55
N GLY A 505 10.94 -28.83 12.68
CA GLY A 505 11.92 -28.76 13.79
C GLY A 505 13.36 -29.14 13.42
N LYS A 506 13.58 -29.76 12.26
CA LYS A 506 14.90 -30.09 11.72
C LYS A 506 15.44 -29.06 10.71
N GLY A 507 14.73 -27.96 10.49
CA GLY A 507 15.13 -26.88 9.58
C GLY A 507 14.78 -27.10 8.10
N ALA A 508 14.12 -28.21 7.75
CA ALA A 508 13.62 -28.39 6.38
C ALA A 508 12.37 -27.53 6.16
N VAL A 509 12.30 -26.80 5.05
CA VAL A 509 11.10 -26.07 4.59
C VAL A 509 9.99 -27.09 4.30
N LYS A 510 8.90 -27.03 5.07
CA LYS A 510 7.70 -27.84 4.83
C LYS A 510 6.91 -27.26 3.65
N TRP A 511 6.75 -25.94 3.63
CA TRP A 511 6.15 -25.17 2.55
C TRP A 511 6.52 -23.69 2.68
N GLN A 512 6.32 -22.93 1.60
CA GLN A 512 6.61 -21.51 1.52
C GLN A 512 5.66 -20.81 0.54
N GLU A 513 5.28 -19.57 0.86
CA GLU A 513 4.62 -18.62 -0.02
C GLU A 513 5.52 -17.38 -0.19
N LYS A 514 5.51 -16.75 -1.37
CA LYS A 514 6.31 -15.57 -1.71
C LYS A 514 5.47 -14.50 -2.42
N GLY A 515 6.04 -13.30 -2.58
CA GLY A 515 5.41 -12.18 -3.28
C GLY A 515 4.26 -11.60 -2.48
N LEU A 516 3.15 -11.28 -3.16
CA LEU A 516 1.93 -10.74 -2.55
C LEU A 516 1.11 -11.79 -1.77
N GLY A 517 1.57 -13.05 -1.70
CA GLY A 517 0.92 -14.08 -0.88
C GLY A 517 1.26 -14.01 0.61
N ALA A 518 2.18 -13.12 1.02
CA ALA A 518 2.72 -13.06 2.37
C ALA A 518 2.73 -11.63 2.95
N SER A 519 3.09 -11.52 4.23
CA SER A 519 3.27 -10.25 4.95
C SER A 519 4.74 -10.06 5.33
N PRO A 520 5.30 -8.84 5.25
CA PRO A 520 6.71 -8.60 5.60
C PRO A 520 7.01 -8.87 7.08
N MET A 521 6.02 -8.72 7.97
CA MET A 521 6.23 -8.83 9.41
C MET A 521 5.18 -9.65 10.15
N TYR A 522 3.90 -9.49 9.88
CA TYR A 522 2.87 -10.05 10.74
C TYR A 522 2.23 -11.29 10.13
N GLN A 523 2.40 -12.40 10.83
CA GLN A 523 1.59 -13.59 10.71
C GLN A 523 1.02 -13.98 12.08
N ASP A 524 -0.19 -14.51 12.04
CA ASP A 524 -0.89 -15.09 13.16
C ASP A 524 -1.05 -16.60 12.93
N VAL A 525 -0.93 -17.36 14.00
CA VAL A 525 -1.07 -18.82 13.98
C VAL A 525 -2.12 -19.18 15.00
N PHE A 526 -3.15 -19.88 14.57
CA PHE A 526 -4.28 -20.24 15.42
C PHE A 526 -4.82 -21.63 15.06
N ASP A 527 -5.53 -22.23 16.01
CA ASP A 527 -6.27 -23.47 15.81
C ASP A 527 -7.77 -23.22 15.90
N ASP A 528 -8.54 -23.91 15.06
CA ASP A 528 -9.99 -24.03 15.19
C ASP A 528 -10.43 -25.50 15.01
N ALA A 529 -11.73 -25.76 14.81
CA ALA A 529 -12.25 -27.11 14.60
C ALA A 529 -11.69 -27.83 13.34
N GLY A 530 -11.18 -27.07 12.37
CA GLY A 530 -10.58 -27.52 11.12
C GLY A 530 -9.06 -27.77 11.17
N GLY A 531 -8.42 -27.47 12.30
CA GLY A 531 -7.00 -27.70 12.58
C GLY A 531 -6.21 -26.40 12.75
N GLY A 532 -4.90 -26.47 12.49
CA GLY A 532 -4.00 -25.32 12.59
C GLY A 532 -3.88 -24.52 11.30
N HIS A 533 -3.84 -23.20 11.46
CA HIS A 533 -3.89 -22.22 10.38
C HIS A 533 -2.80 -21.16 10.54
N VAL A 534 -2.42 -20.54 9.43
CA VAL A 534 -1.61 -19.31 9.40
C VAL A 534 -2.41 -18.24 8.68
N ARG A 535 -2.60 -17.08 9.31
CA ARG A 535 -3.32 -15.92 8.76
C ARG A 535 -2.42 -14.70 8.72
N LEU A 536 -2.57 -13.90 7.68
CA LEU A 536 -1.82 -12.65 7.49
C LEU A 536 -2.60 -11.65 6.65
N VAL A 537 -2.10 -10.42 6.62
CA VAL A 537 -2.55 -9.35 5.71
C VAL A 537 -1.41 -9.07 4.73
N ASP A 538 -1.68 -9.20 3.43
CA ASP A 538 -0.70 -8.88 2.39
C ASP A 538 -0.61 -7.37 2.11
N GLN A 539 0.36 -6.95 1.29
CA GLN A 539 0.56 -5.53 0.95
C GLN A 539 -0.43 -4.97 -0.08
N ASN A 540 -1.37 -5.79 -0.56
CA ASN A 540 -2.54 -5.34 -1.32
C ASN A 540 -3.81 -5.34 -0.45
N GLU A 541 -3.64 -5.38 0.88
CA GLU A 541 -4.73 -5.35 1.86
C GLU A 541 -5.74 -6.50 1.68
N ASN A 542 -5.22 -7.72 1.50
CA ASN A 542 -6.04 -8.93 1.56
C ASN A 542 -5.69 -9.76 2.79
N VAL A 543 -6.71 -10.26 3.48
CA VAL A 543 -6.52 -11.27 4.53
C VAL A 543 -6.42 -12.64 3.87
N ARG A 544 -5.30 -13.34 4.10
CA ARG A 544 -5.05 -14.68 3.55
C ARG A 544 -4.95 -15.69 4.68
N THR A 545 -5.59 -16.85 4.50
CA THR A 545 -5.46 -17.98 5.43
C THR A 545 -4.92 -19.21 4.70
N TYR A 546 -3.93 -19.84 5.33
CA TYR A 546 -3.27 -21.05 4.86
C TYR A 546 -3.37 -22.16 5.91
N ARG A 547 -3.50 -23.40 5.45
CA ARG A 547 -3.37 -24.56 6.34
C ARG A 547 -1.93 -24.71 6.83
N LEU A 548 -1.71 -24.68 8.15
CA LEU A 548 -0.36 -24.76 8.75
C LEU A 548 0.41 -26.02 8.33
N GLY A 549 -0.29 -27.15 8.17
CA GLY A 549 0.33 -28.44 7.87
C GLY A 549 1.00 -28.53 6.49
N ASN A 550 0.44 -27.88 5.46
CA ASN A 550 0.82 -28.10 4.06
C ASN A 550 0.79 -26.85 3.17
N GLY A 551 0.44 -25.68 3.70
CA GLY A 551 0.41 -24.42 2.93
C GLY A 551 -0.75 -24.32 1.95
N LYS A 552 -1.77 -25.19 2.05
CA LYS A 552 -2.97 -25.07 1.21
C LYS A 552 -3.63 -23.70 1.47
N LYS A 553 -3.81 -22.91 0.42
CA LYS A 553 -4.63 -21.68 0.42
C LYS A 553 -6.08 -22.05 0.76
N GLU A 554 -6.62 -21.49 1.85
CA GLU A 554 -7.97 -21.81 2.34
C GLU A 554 -8.95 -20.68 2.08
N SER A 555 -8.54 -19.43 2.29
CA SER A 555 -9.37 -18.26 2.02
C SER A 555 -8.55 -17.03 1.65
N LEU A 556 -9.20 -16.15 0.89
CA LEU A 556 -8.76 -14.78 0.62
C LEU A 556 -9.97 -13.87 0.84
N THR A 557 -9.82 -12.88 1.71
CA THR A 557 -10.82 -11.85 1.96
C THR A 557 -10.22 -10.50 1.57
N PRO A 558 -10.66 -9.88 0.46
CA PRO A 558 -10.19 -8.55 0.11
C PRO A 558 -10.80 -7.51 1.06
N LEU A 559 -9.96 -6.55 1.49
CA LEU A 559 -10.37 -5.39 2.26
C LEU A 559 -10.63 -4.23 1.30
N ARG A 560 -11.55 -3.31 1.65
CA ARG A 560 -11.77 -2.09 0.87
C ARG A 560 -10.57 -1.19 1.04
N ALA A 561 -9.57 -1.36 0.18
CA ALA A 561 -8.33 -0.60 0.19
C ALA A 561 -8.48 0.71 -0.61
N ASP A 562 -7.48 1.07 -1.40
CA ASP A 562 -7.57 2.22 -2.30
C ASP A 562 -8.50 1.90 -3.45
N ILE A 563 -9.50 2.75 -3.68
CA ILE A 563 -10.47 2.60 -4.77
C ILE A 563 -10.16 3.67 -5.81
N ALA A 564 -9.65 3.24 -6.96
CA ALA A 564 -9.25 4.13 -8.05
C ALA A 564 -10.22 4.11 -9.23
N TYR A 565 -11.04 3.06 -9.36
CA TYR A 565 -11.94 2.86 -10.49
C TYR A 565 -13.37 2.65 -10.03
N ALA A 566 -14.30 3.30 -10.71
CA ALA A 566 -15.73 3.13 -10.48
C ALA A 566 -16.52 3.28 -11.78
N LYS A 567 -17.64 2.56 -11.89
CA LYS A 567 -18.63 2.72 -12.95
C LYS A 567 -20.04 2.72 -12.37
N ALA A 568 -20.90 3.53 -12.97
CA ALA A 568 -22.32 3.58 -12.68
C ALA A 568 -23.09 2.59 -13.56
N THR A 569 -23.93 1.75 -12.96
CA THR A 569 -24.83 0.84 -13.66
C THR A 569 -25.89 0.31 -12.69
N ASP A 570 -27.14 0.17 -13.12
CA ASP A 570 -28.22 -0.41 -12.31
C ASP A 570 -28.05 -1.94 -12.12
N VAL A 571 -27.36 -2.36 -11.06
CA VAL A 571 -27.09 -3.78 -10.79
C VAL A 571 -28.28 -4.49 -10.14
N ASN A 572 -29.07 -3.74 -9.36
CA ASN A 572 -30.14 -4.28 -8.54
C ASN A 572 -31.53 -4.24 -9.23
N LYS A 573 -31.66 -3.46 -10.31
CA LYS A 573 -32.87 -3.20 -11.12
C LYS A 573 -33.95 -2.42 -10.40
N ASP A 574 -33.55 -1.43 -9.62
CA ASP A 574 -34.47 -0.45 -9.04
C ASP A 574 -34.70 0.76 -9.94
N GLY A 575 -33.92 0.89 -11.03
CA GLY A 575 -34.02 1.97 -12.00
C GLY A 575 -33.17 3.20 -11.69
N ALA A 576 -32.37 3.18 -10.61
CA ALA A 576 -31.32 4.15 -10.33
C ALA A 576 -29.95 3.54 -10.62
N ASP A 577 -28.94 4.38 -10.87
CA ASP A 577 -27.58 3.89 -11.07
C ASP A 577 -26.98 3.41 -9.74
N ASP A 578 -26.52 2.16 -9.70
CA ASP A 578 -25.65 1.66 -8.63
C ASP A 578 -24.18 1.90 -8.99
N ILE A 579 -23.27 1.76 -8.03
CA ILE A 579 -21.84 1.95 -8.27
C ILE A 579 -21.08 0.65 -8.06
N VAL A 580 -20.31 0.25 -9.08
CA VAL A 580 -19.30 -0.81 -8.98
C VAL A 580 -17.92 -0.19 -8.85
N MET A 581 -17.16 -0.59 -7.84
CA MET A 581 -15.89 0.01 -7.43
C MET A 581 -14.80 -1.02 -7.22
N ALA A 582 -13.56 -0.68 -7.57
CA ALA A 582 -12.39 -1.52 -7.37
C ALA A 582 -11.07 -0.70 -7.33
N GLY A 583 -9.96 -1.35 -6.97
CA GLY A 583 -8.65 -0.73 -6.93
C GLY A 583 -7.57 -1.67 -6.40
N SER A 584 -6.83 -1.27 -5.36
CA SER A 584 -5.53 -1.89 -5.02
C SER A 584 -5.59 -3.30 -4.42
N SER A 585 -6.74 -3.73 -3.89
CA SER A 585 -6.95 -5.10 -3.40
C SER A 585 -7.57 -6.02 -4.45
N ASN A 586 -7.75 -7.29 -4.10
CA ASN A 586 -8.43 -8.28 -4.96
C ASN A 586 -9.96 -8.13 -4.98
N GLY A 587 -10.51 -7.05 -4.40
CA GLY A 587 -11.94 -6.85 -4.23
C GLY A 587 -12.60 -6.04 -5.33
N VAL A 588 -13.83 -6.41 -5.67
CA VAL A 588 -14.78 -5.59 -6.42
C VAL A 588 -16.05 -5.49 -5.58
N TRP A 589 -16.59 -4.28 -5.40
CA TRP A 589 -17.79 -4.05 -4.61
C TRP A 589 -18.86 -3.36 -5.43
N ALA A 590 -20.11 -3.72 -5.20
CA ALA A 590 -21.25 -2.95 -5.67
C ALA A 590 -21.98 -2.30 -4.50
N TYR A 591 -22.36 -1.04 -4.65
CA TYR A 591 -23.10 -0.25 -3.69
C TYR A 591 -24.33 0.38 -4.33
N SER A 592 -25.42 0.47 -3.59
CA SER A 592 -26.60 1.17 -4.05
C SER A 592 -26.31 2.67 -4.20
N GLY A 593 -26.50 3.23 -5.40
CA GLY A 593 -26.31 4.66 -5.64
C GLY A 593 -27.21 5.54 -4.77
N PRO A 594 -28.53 5.29 -4.72
CA PRO A 594 -29.43 6.03 -3.83
C PRO A 594 -28.98 6.00 -2.37
N SER A 595 -28.43 4.87 -1.91
CA SER A 595 -27.93 4.72 -0.53
C SER A 595 -26.67 5.58 -0.27
N LEU A 596 -25.80 5.73 -1.28
CA LEU A 596 -24.62 6.60 -1.22
C LEU A 596 -25.02 8.07 -1.19
N ALA A 597 -25.96 8.48 -2.05
CA ALA A 597 -26.48 9.85 -2.13
C ALA A 597 -27.24 10.28 -0.87
N THR A 598 -27.90 9.35 -0.18
CA THR A 598 -28.64 9.63 1.08
C THR A 598 -27.81 9.47 2.35
N GLY A 599 -26.54 9.07 2.25
CA GLY A 599 -25.61 9.00 3.38
C GLY A 599 -25.63 7.70 4.17
N LYS A 600 -26.21 6.62 3.64
CA LYS A 600 -26.28 5.29 4.28
C LYS A 600 -25.84 4.19 3.31
N PRO A 601 -24.54 4.07 3.02
CA PRO A 601 -24.04 3.12 2.03
C PRO A 601 -24.54 1.69 2.28
N GLU A 602 -25.22 1.13 1.29
CA GLU A 602 -25.67 -0.27 1.25
C GLU A 602 -24.80 -1.03 0.25
N GLN A 603 -23.99 -1.96 0.76
CA GLN A 603 -23.23 -2.87 -0.10
C GLN A 603 -24.18 -3.96 -0.62
N LEU A 604 -24.31 -4.05 -1.94
CA LEU A 604 -25.16 -5.02 -2.63
C LEU A 604 -24.49 -6.39 -2.74
N TRP A 605 -23.20 -6.41 -3.10
CA TRP A 605 -22.38 -7.61 -3.14
C TRP A 605 -20.88 -7.27 -3.14
N GLN A 606 -20.06 -8.30 -2.95
CA GLN A 606 -18.60 -8.25 -3.09
C GLN A 606 -18.13 -9.46 -3.89
N ALA A 607 -17.13 -9.26 -4.75
CA ALA A 607 -16.44 -10.29 -5.51
C ALA A 607 -14.93 -10.28 -5.24
N THR A 608 -14.26 -11.38 -5.60
CA THR A 608 -12.81 -11.52 -5.48
C THR A 608 -12.21 -11.89 -6.84
N VAL A 609 -11.19 -11.15 -7.27
CA VAL A 609 -10.53 -11.27 -8.58
C VAL A 609 -9.02 -11.48 -8.41
N PRO A 610 -8.27 -11.93 -9.45
CA PRO A 610 -6.89 -12.39 -9.30
C PRO A 610 -5.85 -11.24 -9.39
N GLY A 611 -5.98 -10.22 -8.54
CA GLY A 611 -5.03 -9.11 -8.42
C GLY A 611 -5.69 -7.77 -8.13
N ALA A 612 -4.88 -6.72 -8.04
CA ALA A 612 -5.38 -5.34 -8.04
C ALA A 612 -6.12 -5.06 -9.37
N VAL A 613 -7.12 -4.20 -9.33
CA VAL A 613 -7.95 -3.84 -10.49
C VAL A 613 -7.51 -2.49 -11.03
N HIS A 614 -7.29 -2.45 -12.34
CA HIS A 614 -6.79 -1.30 -13.10
C HIS A 614 -7.81 -0.74 -14.10
N ASP A 615 -8.94 -1.41 -14.27
CA ASP A 615 -10.04 -0.93 -15.09
C ASP A 615 -11.33 -1.67 -14.76
N VAL A 616 -12.46 -0.99 -14.93
CA VAL A 616 -13.81 -1.52 -14.76
C VAL A 616 -14.66 -1.02 -15.93
N GLU A 617 -15.23 -1.92 -16.71
CA GLU A 617 -16.20 -1.61 -17.76
C GLU A 617 -17.53 -2.33 -17.49
N THR A 618 -18.61 -1.81 -18.05
CA THR A 618 -19.96 -2.40 -17.92
C THR A 618 -20.62 -2.51 -19.29
N GLY A 619 -21.24 -3.65 -19.59
CA GLY A 619 -21.88 -3.87 -20.89
C GLY A 619 -22.42 -5.27 -21.06
N ASP A 620 -23.38 -5.45 -21.97
CA ASP A 620 -23.97 -6.77 -22.27
C ASP A 620 -23.00 -7.59 -23.13
N VAL A 621 -22.31 -8.54 -22.50
CA VAL A 621 -21.31 -9.40 -23.17
C VAL A 621 -21.83 -10.82 -23.38
N ASN A 622 -23.07 -11.12 -22.96
CA ASN A 622 -23.66 -12.44 -23.06
C ASN A 622 -24.96 -12.48 -23.89
N GLY A 623 -25.49 -11.32 -24.29
CA GLY A 623 -26.66 -11.15 -25.13
C GLY A 623 -28.01 -11.29 -24.42
N ASP A 624 -28.07 -11.18 -23.09
CA ASP A 624 -29.32 -11.28 -22.32
C ASP A 624 -30.07 -9.94 -22.15
N GLY A 625 -29.52 -8.86 -22.71
CA GLY A 625 -30.05 -7.51 -22.63
C GLY A 625 -29.75 -6.81 -21.31
N ARG A 626 -28.79 -7.28 -20.52
CA ARG A 626 -28.37 -6.70 -19.24
C ARG A 626 -26.85 -6.57 -19.20
N PRO A 627 -26.32 -5.52 -18.54
CA PRO A 627 -24.88 -5.37 -18.44
C PRO A 627 -24.27 -6.40 -17.49
N GLU A 628 -23.10 -6.93 -17.88
CA GLU A 628 -22.10 -7.52 -16.99
C GLU A 628 -21.12 -6.46 -16.50
N ILE A 629 -20.32 -6.84 -15.51
CA ILE A 629 -19.13 -6.09 -15.07
C ILE A 629 -17.90 -6.82 -15.61
N VAL A 630 -17.03 -6.11 -16.31
CA VAL A 630 -15.75 -6.63 -16.80
C VAL A 630 -14.62 -5.87 -16.14
N VAL A 631 -13.72 -6.56 -15.47
CA VAL A 631 -12.60 -5.94 -14.76
C VAL A 631 -11.26 -6.40 -15.30
N ALA A 632 -10.34 -5.46 -15.50
CA ALA A 632 -8.93 -5.75 -15.74
C ALA A 632 -8.22 -5.84 -14.38
N ALA A 633 -7.83 -7.05 -13.97
CA ALA A 633 -7.03 -7.28 -12.77
C ALA A 633 -5.59 -7.67 -13.15
N ASP A 634 -4.59 -7.43 -12.29
CA ASP A 634 -3.15 -7.62 -12.55
C ASP A 634 -2.80 -8.74 -13.56
N SER A 635 -3.39 -9.93 -13.36
CA SER A 635 -3.07 -11.14 -14.11
C SER A 635 -4.17 -11.64 -15.07
N ALA A 636 -5.37 -11.05 -15.05
CA ALA A 636 -6.49 -11.55 -15.83
C ALA A 636 -7.61 -10.50 -16.03
N VAL A 637 -8.39 -10.69 -17.10
CA VAL A 637 -9.70 -10.06 -17.22
C VAL A 637 -10.76 -10.97 -16.59
N VAL A 638 -11.66 -10.43 -15.78
CA VAL A 638 -12.74 -11.18 -15.15
C VAL A 638 -14.09 -10.59 -15.55
N VAL A 639 -14.99 -11.44 -16.02
CA VAL A 639 -16.38 -11.09 -16.27
C VAL A 639 -17.22 -11.54 -15.08
N LEU A 640 -17.94 -10.61 -14.47
CA LEU A 640 -18.80 -10.83 -13.32
C LEU A 640 -20.26 -10.58 -13.71
N ASN A 641 -21.13 -11.41 -13.18
CA ASN A 641 -22.56 -11.15 -13.24
C ASN A 641 -22.88 -9.90 -12.40
N ALA A 642 -23.41 -8.85 -13.04
CA ALA A 642 -23.61 -7.56 -12.38
C ALA A 642 -24.48 -7.62 -11.13
N ARG A 643 -25.50 -8.48 -11.09
CA ARG A 643 -26.41 -8.59 -9.95
C ARG A 643 -25.80 -9.29 -8.73
N THR A 644 -24.92 -10.26 -8.94
CA THR A 644 -24.47 -11.18 -7.88
C THR A 644 -22.98 -11.11 -7.59
N GLY A 645 -22.21 -10.42 -8.43
CA GLY A 645 -20.75 -10.41 -8.36
C GLY A 645 -20.11 -11.78 -8.68
N ARG A 646 -20.89 -12.77 -9.11
CA ARG A 646 -20.35 -14.11 -9.41
C ARG A 646 -19.54 -14.06 -10.70
N THR A 647 -18.34 -14.63 -10.64
CA THR A 647 -17.50 -14.84 -11.83
C THR A 647 -18.22 -15.72 -12.85
N LEU A 648 -18.38 -15.19 -14.06
CA LEU A 648 -18.89 -15.89 -15.24
C LEU A 648 -17.73 -16.49 -16.04
N THR A 649 -16.69 -15.69 -16.28
CA THR A 649 -15.46 -16.15 -16.94
C THR A 649 -14.23 -15.43 -16.43
N THR A 650 -13.06 -16.02 -16.65
CA THR A 650 -11.75 -15.45 -16.34
C THR A 650 -10.82 -15.72 -17.51
N ILE A 651 -10.28 -14.65 -18.09
CA ILE A 651 -9.38 -14.66 -19.24
C ILE A 651 -7.97 -14.37 -18.72
N ASP A 652 -7.10 -15.38 -18.74
CA ASP A 652 -5.72 -15.27 -18.28
C ASP A 652 -4.90 -14.32 -19.16
N GLY A 653 -4.19 -13.37 -18.56
CA GLY A 653 -3.32 -12.40 -19.26
C GLY A 653 -2.02 -13.01 -19.81
N GLY A 654 -1.80 -14.32 -19.62
CA GLY A 654 -0.61 -15.05 -20.01
C GLY A 654 0.64 -14.61 -19.24
N GLY A 655 0.48 -14.12 -18.01
CA GLY A 655 1.55 -13.54 -17.20
C GLY A 655 1.98 -12.11 -17.60
N GLY A 656 1.23 -11.45 -18.49
CA GLY A 656 1.37 -10.02 -18.75
C GLY A 656 0.52 -9.19 -17.79
N PHE A 657 0.92 -7.94 -17.56
CA PHE A 657 0.13 -6.96 -16.81
C PHE A 657 -1.13 -6.58 -17.60
N VAL A 658 -2.30 -6.87 -17.06
CA VAL A 658 -3.59 -6.52 -17.68
C VAL A 658 -4.06 -5.19 -17.09
N ARG A 659 -3.72 -4.11 -17.77
CA ARG A 659 -3.99 -2.74 -17.29
C ARG A 659 -5.38 -2.21 -17.64
N SER A 660 -5.99 -2.72 -18.71
CA SER A 660 -7.24 -2.21 -19.25
C SER A 660 -8.00 -3.27 -20.04
N VAL A 661 -9.29 -3.02 -20.27
CA VAL A 661 -10.14 -3.81 -21.15
C VAL A 661 -11.12 -2.88 -21.85
N ARG A 662 -11.34 -3.05 -23.15
CA ARG A 662 -12.34 -2.27 -23.89
C ARG A 662 -13.48 -3.14 -24.37
N LEU A 663 -14.72 -2.71 -24.10
CA LEU A 663 -15.93 -3.36 -24.61
C LEU A 663 -16.40 -2.74 -25.92
N THR A 664 -16.68 -3.57 -26.92
CA THR A 664 -17.20 -3.11 -28.22
C THR A 664 -17.81 -4.28 -28.99
N ASP A 665 -18.81 -4.04 -29.82
CA ASP A 665 -19.36 -5.05 -30.73
C ASP A 665 -18.42 -5.19 -31.96
N LEU A 666 -17.61 -6.25 -32.01
CA LEU A 666 -16.59 -6.42 -33.06
C LEU A 666 -17.16 -7.03 -34.33
N ASP A 667 -18.24 -7.79 -34.24
CA ASP A 667 -18.80 -8.56 -35.35
C ASP A 667 -20.19 -8.12 -35.82
N GLY A 668 -20.83 -7.18 -35.12
CA GLY A 668 -22.10 -6.57 -35.45
C GLY A 668 -23.32 -7.40 -35.04
N ASP A 669 -23.19 -8.30 -34.07
CA ASP A 669 -24.28 -9.14 -33.58
C ASP A 669 -25.11 -8.49 -32.44
N GLY A 670 -24.67 -7.33 -31.93
CA GLY A 670 -25.31 -6.60 -30.84
C GLY A 670 -24.90 -7.06 -29.44
N VAL A 671 -23.96 -8.00 -29.32
CA VAL A 671 -23.31 -8.41 -28.07
C VAL A 671 -21.92 -7.77 -28.02
N LEU A 672 -21.49 -7.29 -26.85
CA LEU A 672 -20.17 -6.67 -26.71
C LEU A 672 -19.08 -7.73 -26.52
N ASP A 673 -17.99 -7.56 -27.25
CA ASP A 673 -16.74 -8.31 -27.14
C ASP A 673 -15.71 -7.54 -26.31
N LEU A 674 -14.65 -8.24 -25.91
CA LEU A 674 -13.58 -7.73 -25.05
C LEU A 674 -12.29 -7.59 -25.86
N LEU A 675 -11.69 -6.40 -25.83
CA LEU A 675 -10.34 -6.13 -26.32
C LEU A 675 -9.37 -5.99 -25.15
N VAL A 676 -8.30 -6.79 -25.17
CA VAL A 676 -7.33 -6.87 -24.07
C VAL A 676 -5.92 -6.55 -24.60
N PRO A 677 -5.38 -5.36 -24.30
CA PRO A 677 -4.03 -4.96 -24.73
C PRO A 677 -2.98 -5.41 -23.70
N THR A 678 -2.13 -6.37 -24.08
CA THR A 678 -0.94 -6.76 -23.31
C THR A 678 0.32 -6.63 -24.19
N ARG A 679 1.08 -7.72 -24.36
CA ARG A 679 2.15 -7.84 -25.38
C ARG A 679 1.60 -8.00 -26.80
N THR A 680 0.32 -8.33 -26.89
CA THR A 680 -0.51 -8.47 -28.09
C THR A 680 -1.82 -7.75 -27.84
N LEU A 681 -2.54 -7.42 -28.90
CA LEU A 681 -3.95 -7.04 -28.77
C LEU A 681 -4.81 -8.28 -29.07
N ASP A 682 -5.50 -8.78 -28.06
CA ASP A 682 -6.36 -9.96 -28.17
C ASP A 682 -7.83 -9.58 -28.05
N ALA A 683 -8.67 -10.20 -28.87
CA ALA A 683 -10.13 -10.07 -28.80
C ALA A 683 -10.77 -11.35 -28.30
N TYR A 684 -11.76 -11.23 -27.42
CA TYR A 684 -12.50 -12.34 -26.82
C TYR A 684 -14.01 -12.07 -26.85
N ASP A 685 -14.81 -13.13 -26.96
CA ASP A 685 -16.23 -13.04 -26.62
C ASP A 685 -16.42 -12.95 -25.08
N GLY A 686 -17.62 -12.63 -24.62
CA GLY A 686 -17.94 -12.56 -23.19
C GLY A 686 -17.87 -13.90 -22.44
N ALA A 687 -17.76 -15.04 -23.14
CA ALA A 687 -17.49 -16.35 -22.55
C ALA A 687 -15.99 -16.62 -22.35
N GLY A 688 -15.12 -15.78 -22.92
CA GLY A 688 -13.67 -15.89 -22.86
C GLY A 688 -13.04 -16.71 -23.99
N HIS A 689 -13.78 -16.99 -25.06
CA HIS A 689 -13.19 -17.57 -26.27
C HIS A 689 -12.50 -16.49 -27.09
N ARG A 690 -11.24 -16.74 -27.42
CA ARG A 690 -10.47 -15.81 -28.25
C ARG A 690 -10.99 -15.80 -29.69
N LEU A 691 -11.39 -14.61 -30.16
CA LEU A 691 -11.85 -14.35 -31.52
C LEU A 691 -10.67 -14.19 -32.48
N TRP A 692 -9.71 -13.35 -32.10
CA TRP A 692 -8.47 -13.13 -32.86
C TRP A 692 -7.37 -12.56 -31.97
N THR A 693 -6.13 -12.64 -32.48
CA THR A 693 -4.95 -12.02 -31.89
C THR A 693 -4.28 -11.16 -32.95
N TYR A 694 -3.97 -9.92 -32.61
CA TYR A 694 -3.05 -9.10 -33.37
C TYR A 694 -1.66 -9.17 -32.71
N ALA A 695 -0.74 -9.85 -33.40
CA ALA A 695 0.68 -9.86 -33.11
C ALA A 695 1.40 -9.33 -34.35
N THR A 696 2.36 -8.43 -34.17
CA THR A 696 3.07 -7.72 -35.25
C THR A 696 4.12 -8.62 -35.91
N PRO A 697 3.87 -9.16 -37.11
CA PRO A 697 4.78 -10.15 -37.70
C PRO A 697 6.11 -9.51 -38.11
N GLY A 698 7.24 -10.07 -37.66
CA GLY A 698 8.59 -9.59 -38.00
C GLY A 698 9.07 -8.36 -37.23
N LYS A 699 8.38 -7.98 -36.14
CA LYS A 699 8.77 -6.95 -35.18
C LYS A 699 9.35 -7.60 -33.90
N PRO A 700 9.96 -6.84 -32.97
CA PRO A 700 10.46 -7.38 -31.70
C PRO A 700 9.37 -8.17 -30.96
N ASP A 701 9.77 -9.22 -30.25
CA ASP A 701 8.83 -10.10 -29.51
C ASP A 701 8.24 -9.44 -28.24
N ASP A 702 8.78 -8.29 -27.82
CA ASP A 702 8.44 -7.61 -26.56
C ASP A 702 7.93 -6.18 -26.83
N LEU A 703 6.64 -6.10 -27.18
CA LEU A 703 5.93 -4.86 -27.44
C LEU A 703 4.95 -4.54 -26.31
N VAL A 704 4.58 -3.28 -26.24
CA VAL A 704 3.53 -2.74 -25.37
C VAL A 704 2.51 -2.04 -26.26
N PHE A 705 1.24 -2.37 -26.10
CA PHE A 705 0.13 -1.76 -26.83
C PHE A 705 -0.55 -0.68 -25.98
N SER A 706 -1.11 0.35 -26.63
CA SER A 706 -2.01 1.30 -25.98
C SER A 706 -3.38 0.73 -25.70
N ASP A 707 -4.16 1.45 -24.89
CA ASP A 707 -5.57 1.17 -24.70
C ASP A 707 -6.29 1.35 -26.04
N PRO A 708 -7.04 0.33 -26.51
CA PRO A 708 -7.66 0.38 -27.82
C PRO A 708 -8.88 1.29 -27.82
N SER A 709 -9.07 2.01 -28.92
CA SER A 709 -10.31 2.72 -29.23
C SER A 709 -11.00 2.10 -30.43
N THR A 710 -12.31 2.28 -30.57
CA THR A 710 -13.09 1.60 -31.62
C THR A 710 -14.00 2.58 -32.33
N GLY A 711 -14.15 2.42 -33.64
CA GLY A 711 -15.07 3.20 -34.46
C GLY A 711 -15.19 2.61 -35.86
N GLU A 712 -16.38 2.68 -36.46
CA GLU A 712 -16.59 2.32 -37.87
C GLU A 712 -16.17 0.88 -38.25
N GLY A 713 -16.39 -0.08 -37.36
CA GLY A 713 -15.98 -1.46 -37.56
C GLY A 713 -14.45 -1.64 -37.57
N ARG A 714 -13.73 -0.74 -36.89
CA ARG A 714 -12.29 -0.76 -36.72
C ARG A 714 -11.89 -0.69 -35.25
N VAL A 715 -10.72 -1.25 -34.98
CA VAL A 715 -10.02 -1.11 -33.70
C VAL A 715 -8.75 -0.32 -33.97
N TYR A 716 -8.58 0.77 -33.23
CA TYR A 716 -7.44 1.67 -33.29
C TYR A 716 -6.56 1.44 -32.06
N VAL A 717 -5.26 1.27 -32.26
CA VAL A 717 -4.29 1.06 -31.18
C VAL A 717 -2.92 1.55 -31.64
N SER A 718 -2.06 1.96 -30.72
CA SER A 718 -0.63 2.16 -30.98
C SER A 718 0.20 1.13 -30.24
N TYR A 719 1.43 0.92 -30.68
CA TYR A 719 2.39 0.08 -29.96
C TYR A 719 3.80 0.62 -30.09
N SER A 720 4.66 0.28 -29.14
CA SER A 720 6.11 0.45 -29.22
C SER A 720 6.82 -0.69 -28.49
N ALA A 721 8.13 -0.81 -28.67
CA ALA A 721 8.94 -1.76 -27.91
C ALA A 721 8.88 -1.46 -26.41
N ARG A 722 8.97 -2.50 -25.57
CA ARG A 722 9.15 -2.33 -24.13
C ARG A 722 10.43 -1.55 -23.85
N GLY A 723 10.38 -0.61 -22.91
CA GLY A 723 11.51 0.26 -22.59
C GLY A 723 11.80 1.35 -23.63
N SER A 724 10.84 1.64 -24.52
CA SER A 724 11.05 2.48 -25.72
C SER A 724 11.68 3.84 -25.46
N ILE A 725 11.39 4.49 -24.33
CA ILE A 725 11.93 5.83 -24.01
C ILE A 725 13.47 5.84 -23.97
N ASN A 726 14.08 4.69 -23.72
CA ASN A 726 15.54 4.54 -23.63
C ASN A 726 16.16 3.91 -24.89
N LEU A 727 15.36 3.63 -25.93
CA LEU A 727 15.82 2.99 -27.17
C LEU A 727 16.12 4.04 -28.24
N PRO A 728 17.14 3.81 -29.09
CA PRO A 728 17.40 4.68 -30.24
C PRO A 728 16.34 4.54 -31.35
N ASP A 729 15.57 3.45 -31.35
CA ASP A 729 14.39 3.23 -32.19
C ASP A 729 13.33 2.54 -31.33
N ALA A 730 12.23 3.25 -31.06
CA ALA A 730 11.10 2.76 -30.29
C ALA A 730 10.29 1.69 -31.04
N GLY A 731 10.44 1.59 -32.36
CA GLY A 731 9.55 0.79 -33.20
C GLY A 731 8.09 1.19 -33.03
N ALA A 732 7.81 2.47 -32.75
CA ALA A 732 6.49 2.99 -32.47
C ALA A 732 5.62 3.00 -33.73
N HIS A 733 4.34 2.63 -33.61
CA HIS A 733 3.42 2.50 -34.74
C HIS A 733 1.98 2.81 -34.33
N ALA A 734 1.23 3.44 -35.25
CA ALA A 734 -0.22 3.59 -35.18
C ALA A 734 -0.88 2.52 -36.06
N VAL A 735 -1.95 1.91 -35.56
CA VAL A 735 -2.62 0.79 -36.22
C VAL A 735 -4.13 1.00 -36.27
N ALA A 736 -4.73 0.67 -37.41
CA ALA A 736 -6.16 0.36 -37.49
C ALA A 736 -6.37 -1.06 -37.99
N LEU A 737 -7.14 -1.83 -37.23
CA LEU A 737 -7.52 -3.20 -37.54
C LEU A 737 -8.96 -3.25 -38.01
N ASN A 738 -9.30 -4.24 -38.82
CA ASN A 738 -10.69 -4.65 -38.99
C ASN A 738 -11.20 -5.25 -37.68
N ALA A 739 -12.28 -4.71 -37.11
CA ALA A 739 -12.80 -5.16 -35.81
C ALA A 739 -13.12 -6.65 -35.78
N ARG A 740 -13.79 -7.16 -36.83
CA ARG A 740 -14.18 -8.58 -36.89
C ARG A 740 -13.00 -9.55 -37.01
N THR A 741 -11.95 -9.20 -37.76
CA THR A 741 -10.89 -10.16 -38.11
C THR A 741 -9.52 -9.89 -37.47
N GLY A 742 -9.35 -8.76 -36.77
CA GLY A 742 -8.05 -8.34 -36.22
C GLY A 742 -6.98 -8.06 -37.27
N LYS A 743 -7.34 -7.94 -38.56
CA LYS A 743 -6.37 -7.74 -39.65
C LYS A 743 -6.11 -6.26 -39.85
N ALA A 744 -4.84 -5.88 -39.89
CA ALA A 744 -4.44 -4.51 -40.18
C ALA A 744 -5.03 -4.02 -41.50
N LYS A 745 -5.74 -2.91 -41.44
CA LYS A 745 -6.11 -2.08 -42.58
C LYS A 745 -4.94 -1.17 -42.96
N TRP A 746 -4.26 -0.65 -41.95
CA TRP A 746 -2.99 0.04 -42.03
C TRP A 746 -2.24 -0.11 -40.70
N ASP A 747 -0.91 -0.06 -40.78
CA ASP A 747 0.03 -0.11 -39.67
C ASP A 747 1.21 0.80 -40.09
N LEU A 748 1.32 1.96 -39.45
CA LEU A 748 2.17 3.07 -39.90
C LEU A 748 3.09 3.54 -38.77
N ALA A 749 4.38 3.67 -39.08
CA ALA A 749 5.32 4.35 -38.19
C ALA A 749 5.06 5.87 -38.24
N PRO A 750 4.96 6.57 -37.10
CA PRO A 750 4.86 8.02 -37.07
C PRO A 750 6.17 8.67 -37.49
N GLU A 751 6.09 9.86 -38.09
CA GLU A 751 7.25 10.68 -38.40
C GLU A 751 7.52 11.63 -37.23
N ALA A 752 8.79 11.75 -36.81
CA ALA A 752 9.14 12.67 -35.73
C ALA A 752 8.82 14.13 -36.14
N PRO A 753 8.10 14.89 -35.31
CA PRO A 753 7.76 16.27 -35.64
C PRO A 753 8.99 17.17 -35.61
N ALA A 754 8.91 18.33 -36.25
CA ALA A 754 9.96 19.36 -36.18
C ALA A 754 10.21 19.86 -34.74
N ALA A 755 9.24 19.67 -33.83
CA ALA A 755 9.40 19.97 -32.41
C ALA A 755 10.33 18.99 -31.68
N SER A 756 10.55 17.78 -32.24
CA SER A 756 11.49 16.80 -31.71
C SER A 756 12.92 17.30 -31.88
N SER A 757 13.63 17.47 -30.76
CA SER A 757 14.98 18.04 -30.69
C SER A 757 16.05 17.06 -31.18
N ASP A 758 15.78 15.77 -31.14
CA ASP A 758 16.66 14.69 -31.63
C ASP A 758 16.12 14.00 -32.88
N GLY A 759 14.94 14.40 -33.37
CA GLY A 759 14.31 13.83 -34.55
C GLY A 759 13.77 12.41 -34.34
N LEU A 760 13.47 12.03 -33.08
CA LEU A 760 12.95 10.71 -32.72
C LEU A 760 11.53 10.77 -32.14
N ILE A 761 10.82 9.66 -32.28
CA ILE A 761 9.66 9.28 -31.48
C ILE A 761 10.16 8.27 -30.43
N HIS A 762 10.04 8.63 -29.15
CA HIS A 762 10.60 7.88 -28.03
C HIS A 762 9.65 6.80 -27.51
N ALA A 763 8.33 6.99 -27.62
CA ALA A 763 7.37 5.97 -27.21
C ALA A 763 6.00 6.17 -27.89
N ALA A 764 5.23 5.09 -27.98
CA ALA A 764 3.78 5.15 -28.09
C ALA A 764 3.20 5.15 -26.68
N LEU A 765 2.39 6.17 -26.33
CA LEU A 765 1.81 6.23 -24.99
C LEU A 765 0.77 5.10 -24.82
N SER A 766 0.91 4.33 -23.76
CA SER A 766 0.06 3.14 -23.54
C SER A 766 -1.24 3.44 -22.79
N TYR A 767 -1.28 4.46 -21.94
CA TYR A 767 -2.45 4.86 -21.14
C TYR A 767 -3.27 5.93 -21.86
N HIS A 768 -4.54 5.64 -22.17
CA HIS A 768 -5.47 6.52 -22.90
C HIS A 768 -4.85 7.16 -24.17
N GLY A 769 -3.85 6.49 -24.75
CA GLY A 769 -3.05 7.03 -25.85
C GLY A 769 -3.73 6.98 -27.21
N THR A 770 -4.94 6.44 -27.29
CA THR A 770 -5.72 6.32 -28.53
C THR A 770 -7.19 6.62 -28.27
N PHE A 771 -7.78 7.52 -29.05
CA PHE A 771 -9.18 7.92 -28.87
C PHE A 771 -9.84 8.18 -30.22
N ALA A 772 -11.02 7.59 -30.46
CA ALA A 772 -11.73 7.71 -31.74
C ALA A 772 -13.17 8.08 -31.44
N SER A 773 -13.68 9.08 -32.15
CA SER A 773 -15.06 9.54 -32.01
C SER A 773 -15.49 10.26 -33.29
N PRO A 774 -16.74 10.07 -33.76
CA PRO A 774 -17.26 10.82 -34.90
C PRO A 774 -17.41 12.32 -34.62
N ASP A 775 -17.37 12.73 -33.34
CA ASP A 775 -17.51 14.12 -32.93
C ASP A 775 -16.19 14.88 -32.90
N ILE A 776 -15.05 14.21 -33.17
CA ILE A 776 -13.77 14.89 -33.32
C ILE A 776 -13.85 15.79 -34.57
N PRO A 777 -13.56 17.11 -34.48
CA PRO A 777 -13.80 18.08 -35.57
C PRO A 777 -12.79 18.04 -36.72
N TYR A 778 -12.29 16.85 -37.04
CA TYR A 778 -11.34 16.61 -38.12
C TYR A 778 -11.75 15.35 -38.88
N ALA A 779 -11.23 15.19 -40.10
CA ALA A 779 -11.47 14.01 -40.94
C ALA A 779 -12.95 13.63 -41.16
N ASN A 780 -13.89 14.59 -41.08
CA ASN A 780 -15.32 14.41 -41.36
C ASN A 780 -15.97 13.23 -40.60
N GLY A 781 -15.72 13.12 -39.30
CA GLY A 781 -16.27 12.06 -38.45
C GLY A 781 -15.52 10.74 -38.48
N HIS A 782 -14.38 10.70 -39.16
CA HIS A 782 -13.50 9.53 -39.22
C HIS A 782 -12.22 9.70 -38.39
N ALA A 783 -12.12 10.73 -37.55
CA ALA A 783 -10.88 11.07 -36.85
C ALA A 783 -10.55 10.12 -35.68
N VAL A 784 -9.25 9.91 -35.49
CA VAL A 784 -8.67 9.17 -34.36
C VAL A 784 -7.41 9.87 -33.86
N VAL A 785 -7.27 9.95 -32.55
CA VAL A 785 -6.11 10.52 -31.84
C VAL A 785 -5.10 9.43 -31.54
N TYR A 786 -3.82 9.74 -31.69
CA TYR A 786 -2.69 8.96 -31.20
C TYR A 786 -1.71 9.83 -30.42
N LEU A 787 -1.20 9.30 -29.30
CA LEU A 787 -0.21 9.96 -28.46
C LEU A 787 1.16 9.29 -28.52
N TRP A 788 2.19 10.14 -28.56
CA TRP A 788 3.60 9.79 -28.65
C TRP A 788 4.40 10.57 -27.60
N ASP A 789 5.57 10.06 -27.23
CA ASP A 789 6.56 10.84 -26.46
C ASP A 789 7.71 11.29 -27.38
N ILE A 790 8.12 12.55 -27.24
CA ILE A 790 9.26 13.16 -27.94
C ILE A 790 10.15 13.93 -26.98
N GLN A 791 11.40 14.18 -27.35
CA GLN A 791 12.25 15.15 -26.66
C GLN A 791 12.06 16.52 -27.28
N SER A 792 11.62 17.53 -26.52
CA SER A 792 11.44 18.89 -27.04
C SER A 792 11.75 19.96 -25.99
N GLN A 793 12.00 21.19 -26.44
CA GLN A 793 12.04 22.35 -25.53
C GLN A 793 10.62 22.70 -25.07
N ALA A 794 10.49 23.31 -23.88
CA ALA A 794 9.21 23.76 -23.34
C ALA A 794 8.67 24.98 -24.14
N GLY A 795 8.08 24.71 -25.30
CA GLY A 795 7.54 25.73 -26.21
C GLY A 795 8.53 26.22 -27.28
N VAL A 796 8.00 26.72 -28.39
CA VAL A 796 8.78 27.22 -29.54
C VAL A 796 9.57 28.47 -29.12
N GLY A 797 10.90 28.39 -29.11
CA GLY A 797 11.79 29.51 -28.76
C GLY A 797 12.17 29.61 -27.28
N SER A 798 11.85 28.60 -26.45
CA SER A 798 12.29 28.54 -25.06
C SER A 798 13.81 28.29 -24.94
N THR A 799 14.42 28.90 -23.93
CA THR A 799 15.82 28.62 -23.53
C THR A 799 15.93 27.50 -22.50
N ASP A 800 14.80 26.90 -22.12
CA ASP A 800 14.76 25.78 -21.17
C ASP A 800 15.44 24.55 -21.77
N GLY A 801 15.87 23.64 -20.88
CA GLY A 801 16.45 22.37 -21.27
C GLY A 801 15.49 21.52 -22.10
N VAL A 802 16.04 20.67 -22.97
CA VAL A 802 15.27 19.63 -23.66
C VAL A 802 14.72 18.65 -22.61
N SER A 803 13.42 18.35 -22.70
CA SER A 803 12.76 17.39 -21.82
C SER A 803 11.70 16.58 -22.58
N PRO A 804 11.28 15.41 -22.06
CA PRO A 804 10.24 14.63 -22.71
C PRO A 804 8.88 15.35 -22.62
N HIS A 805 8.19 15.40 -23.76
CA HIS A 805 6.85 15.94 -23.91
C HIS A 805 5.97 14.98 -24.71
N GLN A 806 4.68 15.02 -24.42
CA GLN A 806 3.68 14.30 -25.19
C GLN A 806 3.40 15.02 -26.50
N TYR A 807 3.24 14.26 -27.58
CA TYR A 807 2.93 14.75 -28.92
C TYR A 807 1.68 14.03 -29.42
N MET A 808 0.71 14.81 -29.86
CA MET A 808 -0.58 14.32 -30.34
C MET A 808 -0.67 14.43 -31.85
N GLU A 809 -1.15 13.37 -32.48
CA GLU A 809 -1.61 13.38 -33.87
C GLU A 809 -3.10 13.03 -33.92
N ILE A 810 -3.86 13.79 -34.70
CA ILE A 810 -5.19 13.41 -35.15
C ILE A 810 -5.04 12.90 -36.58
N ARG A 811 -5.51 11.67 -36.84
CA ARG A 811 -5.41 10.99 -38.12
C ARG A 811 -6.79 10.68 -38.69
N ASP A 812 -6.92 10.64 -40.01
CA ASP A 812 -8.08 10.05 -40.67
C ASP A 812 -8.03 8.52 -40.48
N GLY A 813 -8.97 7.97 -39.73
CA GLY A 813 -9.02 6.56 -39.37
C GLY A 813 -9.14 5.60 -40.56
N ARG A 814 -9.52 6.10 -41.74
CA ARG A 814 -9.63 5.28 -42.96
C ARG A 814 -8.28 5.09 -43.65
N THR A 815 -7.47 6.15 -43.70
CA THR A 815 -6.21 6.21 -44.46
C THR A 815 -4.96 6.18 -43.58
N GLY A 816 -5.07 6.62 -42.33
CA GLY A 816 -3.95 6.85 -41.42
C GLY A 816 -3.22 8.18 -41.63
N GLU A 817 -3.71 9.04 -42.53
CA GLU A 817 -3.11 10.36 -42.81
C GLU A 817 -3.29 11.31 -41.61
N VAL A 818 -2.22 12.04 -41.25
CA VAL A 818 -2.27 13.07 -40.19
C VAL A 818 -2.99 14.31 -40.70
N VAL A 819 -4.05 14.71 -40.01
CA VAL A 819 -4.87 15.89 -40.35
C VAL A 819 -4.66 17.05 -39.38
N HIS A 820 -4.19 16.77 -38.15
CA HIS A 820 -3.77 17.78 -37.17
C HIS A 820 -2.71 17.19 -36.25
N ALA A 821 -1.79 18.00 -35.74
CA ALA A 821 -0.84 17.53 -34.74
C ALA A 821 -0.30 18.68 -33.88
N THR A 822 -0.01 18.41 -32.60
CA THR A 822 0.48 19.41 -31.67
C THR A 822 1.22 18.79 -30.48
N THR A 823 2.06 19.58 -29.80
CA THR A 823 2.73 19.15 -28.56
C THR A 823 1.84 19.46 -27.35
N LEU A 824 1.69 18.47 -26.46
CA LEU A 824 0.90 18.53 -25.24
C LEU A 824 1.76 18.92 -24.02
N GLY A 825 1.52 18.28 -22.88
CA GLY A 825 2.26 18.50 -21.64
C GLY A 825 3.54 17.67 -21.55
N GLY A 826 4.10 17.58 -20.35
CA GLY A 826 5.26 16.72 -20.08
C GLY A 826 4.93 15.23 -20.11
N LEU A 827 5.94 14.41 -19.88
CA LEU A 827 5.78 12.96 -19.71
C LEU A 827 4.76 12.63 -18.59
N TRP A 828 3.90 11.63 -18.82
CA TRP A 828 2.86 11.18 -17.86
C TRP A 828 1.82 12.23 -17.48
N THR A 829 1.57 13.24 -18.34
CA THR A 829 0.61 14.31 -18.05
C THR A 829 -0.70 14.21 -18.82
N HIS A 830 -0.92 13.14 -19.58
CA HIS A 830 -2.20 12.87 -20.23
C HIS A 830 -3.03 11.95 -19.34
N ASN A 831 -4.31 12.28 -19.15
CA ASN A 831 -5.23 11.43 -18.40
C ASN A 831 -6.36 10.92 -19.30
N ASP A 832 -7.02 11.80 -20.06
CA ASP A 832 -8.13 11.35 -20.92
C ASP A 832 -8.43 12.30 -22.09
N PHE A 833 -9.23 11.79 -23.03
CA PHE A 833 -9.88 12.53 -24.11
C PHE A 833 -11.40 12.38 -24.04
N PHE A 834 -12.13 13.44 -24.38
CA PHE A 834 -13.58 13.38 -24.53
C PHE A 834 -14.06 14.36 -25.60
N THR A 835 -15.27 14.16 -26.10
CA THR A 835 -15.88 15.03 -27.12
C THR A 835 -17.19 15.60 -26.63
N ASP A 836 -17.49 16.80 -27.10
CA ASP A 836 -18.77 17.47 -26.83
C ASP A 836 -19.05 18.53 -27.90
N ASP A 837 -20.26 18.53 -28.45
CA ASP A 837 -20.74 19.47 -29.47
C ASP A 837 -19.73 19.74 -30.61
N GLY A 838 -19.09 18.68 -31.11
CA GLY A 838 -18.11 18.77 -32.20
C GLY A 838 -16.76 19.37 -31.78
N VAL A 839 -16.40 19.31 -30.50
CA VAL A 839 -15.10 19.74 -29.98
C VAL A 839 -14.42 18.55 -29.33
N LEU A 840 -13.13 18.37 -29.62
CA LEU A 840 -12.28 17.41 -28.90
C LEU A 840 -11.64 18.12 -27.72
N TYR A 841 -11.70 17.51 -26.54
CA TYR A 841 -11.07 17.98 -25.33
C TYR A 841 -9.99 16.99 -24.88
N GLN A 842 -8.89 17.54 -24.38
CA GLN A 842 -7.85 16.77 -23.70
C GLN A 842 -7.80 17.21 -22.24
N ALA A 843 -7.94 16.25 -21.33
CA ALA A 843 -7.74 16.47 -19.91
C ALA A 843 -6.37 15.94 -19.48
N GLY A 844 -5.52 16.86 -19.02
CA GLY A 844 -4.16 16.57 -18.62
C GLY A 844 -3.88 16.96 -17.17
N THR A 845 -2.63 16.77 -16.78
CA THR A 845 -2.14 17.19 -15.48
C THR A 845 -2.02 18.71 -15.46
N ALA A 846 -2.79 19.33 -14.55
CA ALA A 846 -2.87 20.79 -14.39
C ALA A 846 -3.29 21.58 -15.64
N SER A 847 -3.85 20.95 -16.67
CA SER A 847 -4.31 21.64 -17.87
C SER A 847 -5.44 20.93 -18.60
N PHE A 848 -6.29 21.72 -19.26
CA PHE A 848 -7.31 21.27 -20.19
C PHE A 848 -7.10 21.94 -21.55
N ARG A 849 -7.35 21.21 -22.64
CA ARG A 849 -7.23 21.74 -23.99
C ARG A 849 -8.49 21.47 -24.81
N ALA A 850 -8.80 22.36 -25.74
CA ALA A 850 -9.94 22.24 -26.65
C ALA A 850 -9.49 22.44 -28.10
N PHE A 851 -9.89 21.52 -28.98
CA PHE A 851 -9.61 21.47 -30.41
C PHE A 851 -10.91 21.58 -31.19
N ARG A 852 -11.07 22.63 -32.01
CA ARG A 852 -12.36 23.00 -32.65
C ARG A 852 -12.38 22.81 -34.17
N GLY A 853 -11.35 22.18 -34.72
CA GLY A 853 -11.27 21.86 -36.14
C GLY A 853 -10.31 22.73 -36.93
N GLU A 854 -10.22 22.47 -38.23
CA GLU A 854 -9.25 23.09 -39.13
C GLU A 854 -9.37 24.62 -39.17
N GLY A 855 -8.22 25.31 -39.08
CA GLY A 855 -8.15 26.77 -39.14
C GLY A 855 -8.59 27.49 -37.86
N THR A 856 -8.85 26.76 -36.77
CA THR A 856 -9.10 27.32 -35.43
C THR A 856 -7.86 27.16 -34.55
N GLU A 857 -7.63 28.12 -33.64
CA GLU A 857 -6.55 28.00 -32.66
C GLU A 857 -6.96 27.08 -31.50
N ASP A 858 -6.08 26.14 -31.16
CA ASP A 858 -6.20 25.29 -29.98
C ASP A 858 -6.22 26.16 -28.71
N THR A 859 -7.18 25.94 -27.81
CA THR A 859 -7.20 26.67 -26.53
C THR A 859 -6.64 25.80 -25.42
N THR A 860 -5.78 26.38 -24.58
CA THR A 860 -5.27 25.73 -23.37
C THR A 860 -5.62 26.58 -22.16
N VAL A 861 -6.13 25.93 -21.12
CA VAL A 861 -6.39 26.52 -19.81
C VAL A 861 -5.71 25.67 -18.74
N PHE A 862 -5.21 26.31 -17.68
CA PHE A 862 -4.52 25.65 -16.59
C PHE A 862 -5.41 25.57 -15.35
N ALA A 863 -5.26 24.46 -14.61
CA ALA A 863 -5.95 24.20 -13.36
C ALA A 863 -4.94 24.18 -12.20
N VAL A 864 -5.30 24.82 -11.08
CA VAL A 864 -4.56 24.76 -9.82
C VAL A 864 -5.57 24.52 -8.70
N PRO A 865 -5.43 23.46 -7.88
CA PRO A 865 -4.37 22.43 -7.88
C PRO A 865 -4.35 21.53 -9.13
N GLN A 866 -3.38 20.59 -9.22
CA GLN A 866 -3.18 19.76 -10.41
C GLN A 866 -4.39 18.87 -10.69
N SER A 867 -4.94 18.92 -11.91
CA SER A 867 -5.99 18.00 -12.36
C SER A 867 -5.46 16.63 -12.75
N TYR A 868 -6.30 15.60 -12.69
CA TYR A 868 -6.01 14.22 -13.13
C TYR A 868 -7.14 13.68 -14.01
N GLY A 869 -7.57 14.49 -14.99
CA GLY A 869 -8.73 14.18 -15.82
C GLY A 869 -9.93 15.09 -15.52
N ALA A 870 -10.88 15.12 -16.45
CA ALA A 870 -12.16 15.80 -16.30
C ALA A 870 -13.13 15.33 -17.39
N GLY A 871 -14.43 15.55 -17.16
CA GLY A 871 -15.46 15.32 -18.15
C GLY A 871 -16.66 16.26 -17.92
N PHE A 872 -17.52 16.39 -18.92
CA PHE A 872 -18.76 17.15 -18.77
C PHE A 872 -19.83 16.32 -18.06
N ALA A 873 -20.60 16.98 -17.19
CA ALA A 873 -21.71 16.38 -16.48
C ALA A 873 -22.85 17.38 -16.28
N THR A 874 -24.05 16.87 -15.98
CA THR A 874 -25.24 17.67 -15.69
C THR A 874 -25.27 18.04 -14.21
N GLY A 875 -25.06 19.31 -13.89
CA GLY A 875 -25.12 19.85 -12.55
C GLY A 875 -26.49 20.45 -12.16
N PRO A 876 -26.54 21.17 -11.02
CA PRO A 876 -27.78 21.68 -10.44
C PRO A 876 -28.59 22.53 -11.41
N GLY A 877 -29.90 22.26 -11.48
CA GLY A 877 -30.81 22.94 -12.40
C GLY A 877 -30.64 22.55 -13.87
N GLY A 878 -29.97 21.43 -14.17
CA GLY A 878 -29.76 20.92 -15.52
C GLY A 878 -28.63 21.61 -16.27
N ARG A 879 -27.80 22.41 -15.58
CA ARG A 879 -26.70 23.15 -16.23
C ARG A 879 -25.48 22.26 -16.46
N LYS A 880 -24.76 22.51 -17.53
CA LYS A 880 -23.54 21.75 -17.85
C LYS A 880 -22.35 22.21 -17.01
N LEU A 881 -21.59 21.27 -16.45
CA LEU A 881 -20.38 21.50 -15.68
C LEU A 881 -19.23 20.68 -16.23
N LEU A 882 -18.01 21.21 -16.19
CA LEU A 882 -16.79 20.42 -16.32
C LEU A 882 -16.36 19.97 -14.92
N ILE A 883 -16.35 18.67 -14.66
CA ILE A 883 -16.00 18.09 -13.36
C ILE A 883 -14.72 17.31 -13.51
N GLY A 884 -13.73 17.61 -12.67
CA GLY A 884 -12.43 16.94 -12.67
C GLY A 884 -12.01 16.53 -11.27
N GLY A 885 -11.34 15.38 -11.19
CA GLY A 885 -10.61 14.94 -10.03
C GLY A 885 -9.26 15.64 -10.02
N ILE A 886 -8.94 16.21 -8.86
CA ILE A 886 -7.80 17.10 -8.64
C ILE A 886 -6.97 16.51 -7.51
N GLU A 887 -5.68 16.81 -7.48
CA GLU A 887 -4.85 16.54 -6.32
C GLU A 887 -5.53 17.05 -5.04
N GLY A 888 -5.97 16.13 -4.20
CA GLY A 888 -6.67 16.47 -2.98
C GLY A 888 -8.17 16.71 -3.14
N GLY A 889 -8.87 16.12 -4.12
CA GLY A 889 -10.34 16.06 -4.17
C GLY A 889 -10.97 16.27 -5.55
N VAL A 890 -12.05 17.06 -5.62
CA VAL A 890 -12.84 17.28 -6.85
C VAL A 890 -13.21 18.76 -7.04
N TYR A 891 -13.21 19.21 -8.29
CA TYR A 891 -13.50 20.60 -8.67
C TYR A 891 -14.50 20.63 -9.83
N ALA A 892 -15.33 21.68 -9.87
CA ALA A 892 -16.25 21.95 -10.96
C ALA A 892 -15.97 23.33 -11.59
N TRP A 893 -16.00 23.40 -12.92
CA TRP A 893 -15.86 24.62 -13.71
C TRP A 893 -17.04 24.83 -14.66
N SER A 894 -17.24 26.09 -15.04
CA SER A 894 -18.11 26.44 -16.17
C SER A 894 -17.46 25.94 -17.48
N PRO A 895 -18.23 25.38 -18.44
CA PRO A 895 -17.72 25.09 -19.79
C PRO A 895 -17.11 26.31 -20.49
N GLY A 896 -17.52 27.53 -20.09
CA GLY A 896 -16.94 28.79 -20.58
C GLY A 896 -15.45 28.96 -20.29
N ILE A 897 -14.86 28.11 -19.43
CA ILE A 897 -13.42 28.08 -19.14
C ILE A 897 -12.55 28.02 -20.41
N PHE A 898 -13.00 27.32 -21.45
CA PHE A 898 -12.27 27.18 -22.72
C PHE A 898 -12.38 28.39 -23.66
N GLY A 899 -13.14 29.42 -23.28
CA GLY A 899 -13.22 30.70 -24.00
C GLY A 899 -12.76 31.90 -23.16
N ALA A 900 -12.26 31.65 -21.95
CA ALA A 900 -11.84 32.69 -21.04
C ALA A 900 -10.55 33.38 -21.53
N PRO A 901 -10.40 34.71 -21.34
CA PRO A 901 -9.17 35.42 -21.67
C PRO A 901 -8.01 35.06 -20.72
N ASP A 902 -8.31 34.56 -19.52
CA ASP A 902 -7.33 34.21 -18.50
C ASP A 902 -6.93 32.73 -18.60
N SER A 903 -5.64 32.45 -18.44
CA SER A 903 -5.11 31.07 -18.46
C SER A 903 -5.38 30.29 -17.17
N TYR A 904 -5.82 30.96 -16.10
CA TYR A 904 -6.22 30.35 -14.83
C TYR A 904 -7.61 30.83 -14.47
N VAL A 905 -8.61 29.98 -14.70
CA VAL A 905 -10.01 30.30 -14.41
C VAL A 905 -10.41 29.66 -13.07
N PRO A 906 -11.01 30.42 -12.15
CA PRO A 906 -11.45 29.88 -10.87
C PRO A 906 -12.54 28.81 -11.06
N SER A 907 -12.57 27.82 -10.16
CA SER A 907 -13.66 26.86 -10.11
C SER A 907 -14.96 27.50 -9.61
N LEU A 908 -16.08 26.94 -10.04
CA LEU A 908 -17.41 27.27 -9.51
C LEU A 908 -17.61 26.66 -8.12
N GLY A 909 -16.92 25.55 -7.83
CA GLY A 909 -16.97 24.85 -6.54
C GLY A 909 -15.91 23.77 -6.44
N SER A 910 -15.66 23.29 -5.23
CA SER A 910 -14.77 22.15 -4.97
C SER A 910 -15.07 21.48 -3.64
N ALA A 911 -14.56 20.26 -3.48
CA ALA A 911 -14.45 19.57 -2.21
C ALA A 911 -13.03 19.03 -2.02
N GLY A 912 -12.46 19.24 -0.83
CA GLY A 912 -11.10 18.81 -0.48
C GLY A 912 -11.08 17.46 0.25
N LEU A 913 -10.27 16.54 -0.26
CA LEU A 913 -9.96 15.21 0.28
C LEU A 913 -8.52 14.85 -0.11
N THR A 914 -7.59 14.89 0.82
CA THR A 914 -6.14 14.81 0.55
C THR A 914 -5.76 13.55 -0.24
N GLY A 915 -6.40 12.42 0.02
CA GLY A 915 -6.20 11.15 -0.71
C GLY A 915 -6.99 11.01 -2.02
N GLY A 916 -7.74 12.03 -2.43
CA GLY A 916 -8.55 12.04 -3.65
C GLY A 916 -7.73 12.48 -4.87
N ARG A 917 -7.96 11.83 -6.02
CA ARG A 917 -7.39 12.22 -7.33
C ARG A 917 -8.32 11.91 -8.50
N ASN A 918 -8.92 10.73 -8.53
CA ASN A 918 -9.82 10.33 -9.60
C ASN A 918 -11.28 10.62 -9.21
N GLN A 919 -12.22 10.48 -10.15
CA GLN A 919 -13.61 10.86 -9.94
C GLN A 919 -14.59 10.06 -10.80
N LEU A 920 -15.84 10.00 -10.35
CA LEU A 920 -16.99 9.57 -11.14
C LEU A 920 -18.12 10.58 -10.95
N ALA A 921 -18.80 10.98 -12.01
CA ALA A 921 -20.04 11.74 -11.96
C ALA A 921 -21.18 10.88 -12.52
N ALA A 922 -22.23 10.67 -11.73
CA ALA A 922 -23.37 9.84 -12.10
C ALA A 922 -24.63 10.32 -11.37
N ASP A 923 -25.80 10.13 -11.98
CA ASP A 923 -27.12 10.46 -11.39
C ASP A 923 -27.59 9.29 -10.52
N LEU A 924 -27.23 9.32 -9.22
CA LEU A 924 -27.43 8.19 -8.33
C LEU A 924 -28.82 8.15 -7.71
N ASP A 925 -29.52 9.28 -7.67
CA ASP A 925 -30.87 9.37 -7.11
C ASP A 925 -31.97 9.55 -8.18
N GLY A 926 -31.59 9.71 -9.44
CA GLY A 926 -32.48 9.78 -10.60
C GLY A 926 -33.14 11.14 -10.77
N ASP A 927 -32.61 12.20 -10.16
CA ASP A 927 -33.17 13.56 -10.23
C ASP A 927 -32.72 14.37 -11.46
N GLY A 928 -31.79 13.82 -12.24
CA GLY A 928 -31.22 14.44 -13.44
C GLY A 928 -30.01 15.35 -13.18
N CYS A 929 -29.60 15.51 -11.92
CA CYS A 929 -28.34 16.09 -11.50
C CYS A 929 -27.38 14.96 -11.10
N VAL A 930 -26.08 15.13 -11.37
CA VAL A 930 -25.10 14.14 -10.94
C VAL A 930 -24.70 14.34 -9.48
N GLU A 931 -24.49 13.22 -8.79
CA GLU A 931 -23.56 13.14 -7.67
C GLU A 931 -22.13 12.97 -8.20
N VAL A 932 -21.18 13.45 -7.40
CA VAL A 932 -19.75 13.30 -7.70
C VAL A 932 -19.10 12.44 -6.63
N LEU A 933 -18.49 11.33 -7.04
CA LEU A 933 -17.61 10.54 -6.20
C LEU A 933 -16.18 11.05 -6.38
N SER A 934 -15.51 11.36 -5.27
CA SER A 934 -14.05 11.46 -5.24
C SER A 934 -13.48 10.06 -4.97
N LEU A 935 -12.52 9.64 -5.79
CA LEU A 935 -11.83 8.36 -5.75
C LEU A 935 -10.32 8.57 -5.51
N ASN A 936 -9.61 7.51 -5.14
CA ASN A 936 -8.15 7.52 -4.98
C ASN A 936 -7.45 7.42 -6.34
N GLY A 937 -6.12 7.53 -6.36
CA GLY A 937 -5.30 7.28 -7.55
C GLY A 937 -4.79 5.84 -7.62
N ASP A 938 -4.53 5.35 -8.83
CA ASP A 938 -3.86 4.07 -9.07
C ASP A 938 -2.36 4.26 -9.34
N ASP A 939 -1.63 4.67 -8.30
CA ASP A 939 -0.19 4.98 -8.43
C ASP A 939 0.62 3.72 -8.81
N TYR A 940 0.18 2.54 -8.34
CA TYR A 940 0.80 1.26 -8.68
C TYR A 940 0.61 0.91 -10.16
N GLY A 941 -0.63 0.96 -10.67
CA GLY A 941 -0.92 0.70 -12.07
C GLY A 941 -0.20 1.68 -12.99
N MET A 942 -0.17 2.97 -12.64
CA MET A 942 0.54 3.97 -13.42
C MET A 942 2.07 3.74 -13.43
N ASP A 943 2.69 3.28 -12.33
CA ASP A 943 4.11 2.92 -12.32
C ASP A 943 4.41 1.69 -13.17
N ARG A 944 3.50 0.70 -13.17
CA ARG A 944 3.60 -0.47 -14.05
C ARG A 944 3.53 -0.09 -15.52
N ILE A 945 2.63 0.83 -15.87
CA ILE A 945 2.50 1.35 -17.25
C ILE A 945 3.74 2.17 -17.65
N ALA A 946 4.25 3.02 -16.75
CA ALA A 946 5.45 3.80 -17.02
C ALA A 946 6.69 2.91 -17.21
N GLU A 947 6.83 1.85 -16.40
CA GLU A 947 7.89 0.85 -16.50
C GLU A 947 7.88 0.11 -17.83
N ASP A 948 6.70 -0.22 -18.35
CA ASP A 948 6.53 -0.83 -19.67
C ASP A 948 7.21 -0.01 -20.79
N LEU A 949 7.25 1.33 -20.66
CA LEU A 949 7.92 2.23 -21.61
C LEU A 949 9.35 2.61 -21.19
N GLY A 950 9.83 2.12 -20.04
CA GLY A 950 11.18 2.36 -19.52
C GLY A 950 11.31 3.58 -18.62
N GLY A 951 10.20 4.16 -18.18
CA GLY A 951 10.13 5.21 -17.17
C GLY A 951 9.72 4.67 -15.80
N ARG A 952 9.45 5.57 -14.85
CA ARG A 952 8.85 5.28 -13.54
C ARG A 952 7.86 6.38 -13.17
N TYR A 953 6.87 6.03 -12.36
CA TYR A 953 5.87 6.94 -11.83
C TYR A 953 5.79 6.76 -10.31
N LEU A 954 6.01 7.85 -9.57
CA LEU A 954 5.88 7.83 -8.12
C LEU A 954 5.24 9.13 -7.66
N VAL A 955 4.06 9.01 -7.06
CA VAL A 955 3.41 10.09 -6.34
C VAL A 955 3.15 9.60 -4.92
N GLN A 956 3.57 10.37 -3.93
CA GLN A 956 3.36 10.01 -2.53
C GLN A 956 2.24 10.88 -1.97
N ASP A 957 1.19 10.26 -1.43
CA ASP A 957 0.25 10.93 -0.56
C ASP A 957 0.11 10.20 0.79
N ASN A 958 -0.03 10.99 1.84
CA ASN A 958 -0.17 10.55 3.22
C ASN A 958 -1.58 10.80 3.78
N GLY A 959 -2.53 11.25 2.96
CA GLY A 959 -3.91 11.52 3.35
C GLY A 959 -4.69 10.26 3.70
N ILE A 960 -5.88 10.45 4.29
CA ILE A 960 -6.84 9.37 4.43
C ILE A 960 -7.41 9.07 3.04
N HIS A 961 -7.23 7.83 2.60
CA HIS A 961 -7.81 7.37 1.35
C HIS A 961 -9.23 6.90 1.60
N GLN A 962 -10.16 7.47 0.85
CA GLN A 962 -11.58 7.23 1.01
C GLN A 962 -12.31 7.55 -0.29
N VAL A 963 -13.45 6.89 -0.48
CA VAL A 963 -14.45 7.29 -1.47
C VAL A 963 -15.49 8.15 -0.78
N THR A 964 -15.69 9.36 -1.26
CA THR A 964 -16.74 10.25 -0.74
C THR A 964 -17.67 10.66 -1.87
N THR A 965 -18.97 10.45 -1.65
CA THR A 965 -20.04 10.88 -2.55
C THR A 965 -20.51 12.27 -2.15
N TYR A 966 -20.59 13.17 -3.12
CA TYR A 966 -21.05 14.55 -2.96
C TYR A 966 -22.31 14.80 -3.76
N THR A 967 -23.32 15.38 -3.11
CA THR A 967 -24.47 16.00 -3.80
C THR A 967 -24.11 17.43 -4.18
N LEU A 968 -24.58 17.88 -5.35
CA LEU A 968 -24.33 19.23 -5.85
C LEU A 968 -25.56 20.13 -5.65
N SER A 969 -25.36 21.41 -5.31
CA SER A 969 -26.45 22.40 -5.21
C SER A 969 -26.02 23.80 -5.58
#